data_AF-A0A536BLR5-F1
#
_entry.id   AF-A0A536BLR5-F1
#
_cell.length_a   1.000
_cell.length_b   1.000
_cell.length_c   1.000
_cell.angle_alpha   90.00
_cell.angle_beta   90.00
_cell.angle_gamma   90.00
#
_symmetry.space_group_name_H-M   'P 1'
#
loop_
_entity.id
_entity.type
_entity.pdbx_description
1 polymer ?
#
loop_
_entity_poly.entity_id
_entity_poly.type
_entity_poly.pdbx_seq_one_letter_code
_entity_poly.pdbx_strand_id
1 'polypeptide(L)'
;MILIGIALGLLLGLLVRGSLSGFLANLADVRLRGVPLLLAGVIVRFGTEGAINRGFAPAEALRLPLFSLGFALLLFGLWLNRRQPGILLGFVGILSNATAIAVNGGHMPIWEPALTAAGFTLADVPSTFHVVLPPPIDASFLLHAGPIADVIPIPFSPIRNVASVGDLFLSGGFAFFLFATAVRRYVEPEELAVAGAADLGQPAAGEGLAEEGIGWTRPWSTGLASGLAQASSLDRPLVLGSAAAGMAGPSSVPVLRRAPTPTPGVAIRLARRARDHPYVRLALNGSFSALWVGQLISLFGDRANQIAVVFLVLRATGSPVAVALVFVAATIPNLLLGPLAGTFVDRWSHQETMVVSDLLRGAAVLLIPVVAFGGNLLLVYPLLFLVTTISLFFRPARTAILPRIVSEGDLLTANSAMWIGETLADVVGYPLAGLFVAFLGPALPLAFWFDSATYVASAVLIASMVVPPLLRRGGAEGEPRREGIRRELVAGWRFLRHETVLLTNTLQGAAGQFAAGGLTALTAVYAESVISRGSVTPEATYAFLETSIGVGNLVGGFMIGLVGAHLAKGRVVAFGYILFGVCVALLAVAGALPLALGLFLGSGFANMVYIIPSQTLFQERTPPDLIGRVVGLRFSLVFGAMTLAMAISGLLASVLGVEPVLAAFGLLAVAAGLGGLLVPAVRAA
;
A
#
# COMPACT_ATOMS: atom_id res chain seq x y z
N MET A 1 12.37 0.19 16.94
CA MET A 1 11.52 0.33 15.74
C MET A 1 11.51 1.75 15.17
N ILE A 2 11.24 2.79 15.96
CA ILE A 2 11.21 4.19 15.48
C ILE A 2 12.49 4.60 14.73
N LEU A 3 13.68 4.23 15.22
CA LEU A 3 14.96 4.50 14.56
C LEU A 3 15.07 3.83 13.17
N ILE A 4 14.45 2.67 12.97
CA ILE A 4 14.41 1.97 11.67
C ILE A 4 13.50 2.72 10.71
N GLY A 5 12.32 3.15 11.18
CA GLY A 5 11.42 3.99 10.38
C GLY A 5 12.07 5.33 9.97
N ILE A 6 12.83 5.94 10.88
CA ILE A 6 13.64 7.13 10.59
C ILE A 6 14.69 6.81 9.52
N ALA A 7 15.50 5.77 9.71
CA ALA A 7 16.54 5.38 8.75
C ALA A 7 15.95 5.09 7.36
N LEU A 8 14.83 4.36 7.29
CA LEU A 8 14.15 4.05 6.04
C LEU A 8 13.61 5.30 5.34
N GLY A 9 12.93 6.19 6.08
CA GLY A 9 12.41 7.44 5.54
C GLY A 9 13.51 8.38 5.05
N LEU A 10 14.63 8.45 5.77
CA LEU A 10 15.82 9.19 5.36
C LEU A 10 16.45 8.61 4.10
N LEU A 11 16.64 7.28 4.06
CA LEU A 11 17.29 6.58 2.95
C LEU A 11 16.46 6.68 1.66
N LEU A 12 15.14 6.49 1.74
CA LEU A 12 14.23 6.70 0.61
C LEU A 12 14.19 8.16 0.16
N GLY A 13 14.17 9.11 1.10
CA GLY A 13 14.21 10.54 0.79
C GLY A 13 15.50 10.97 0.07
N LEU A 14 16.64 10.41 0.50
CA LEU A 14 17.94 10.64 -0.13
C LEU A 14 18.05 10.00 -1.51
N LEU A 15 17.53 8.78 -1.69
CA LEU A 15 17.52 8.09 -2.99
C LEU A 15 16.74 8.87 -4.05
N VAL A 16 15.58 9.45 -3.69
CA VAL A 16 14.75 10.20 -4.65
C VAL A 16 15.38 11.54 -5.03
N ARG A 17 16.06 12.21 -4.09
CA ARG A 17 16.54 13.58 -4.32
C ARG A 17 18.00 13.65 -4.77
N GLY A 18 18.81 12.65 -4.44
CA GLY A 18 20.24 12.62 -4.75
C GLY A 18 21.11 13.59 -3.94
N SER A 19 20.56 14.42 -3.03
CA SER A 19 21.34 15.30 -2.15
C SER A 19 20.75 15.50 -0.76
N LEU A 20 21.62 15.48 0.26
CA LEU A 20 21.28 15.66 1.67
C LEU A 20 20.87 17.12 1.99
N SER A 21 21.52 18.09 1.34
CA SER A 21 21.27 19.53 1.56
C SER A 21 19.84 19.91 1.20
N GLY A 22 19.34 19.42 0.05
CA GLY A 22 17.97 19.65 -0.36
C GLY A 22 16.97 19.02 0.62
N PHE A 23 17.21 17.77 1.03
CA PHE A 23 16.34 17.07 1.98
C PHE A 23 16.19 17.85 3.30
N LEU A 24 17.29 18.36 3.86
CA LEU A 24 17.28 19.16 5.09
C LEU A 24 16.52 20.48 4.93
N ALA A 25 16.61 21.14 3.78
CA ALA A 25 15.86 22.36 3.50
C ALA A 25 14.34 22.14 3.54
N ASN A 26 13.85 21.04 2.94
CA ASN A 26 12.43 20.69 3.02
C ASN A 26 11.98 20.36 4.44
N LEU A 27 12.84 19.70 5.21
CA LEU A 27 12.53 19.36 6.59
C LEU A 27 12.40 20.62 7.45
N ALA A 28 13.25 21.63 7.20
CA ALA A 28 13.21 22.92 7.87
C ALA A 28 11.93 23.71 7.58
N ASP A 29 11.33 23.51 6.41
CA ASP A 29 10.06 24.13 6.02
C ASP A 29 8.83 23.52 6.71
N VAL A 30 8.96 22.34 7.33
CA VAL A 30 7.83 21.72 8.00
C VAL A 30 7.49 22.44 9.29
N ARG A 31 6.36 23.14 9.28
CA ARG A 31 5.80 23.79 10.46
C ARG A 31 4.89 22.84 11.23
N LEU A 32 5.40 22.27 12.32
CA LEU A 32 4.61 21.52 13.29
C LEU A 32 4.00 22.46 14.35
N ARG A 33 2.74 22.22 14.70
CA ARG A 33 2.03 22.92 15.78
C ARG A 33 2.21 22.17 17.10
N GLY A 34 2.33 22.89 18.21
CA GLY A 34 2.37 22.26 19.54
C GLY A 34 3.59 21.39 19.79
N VAL A 35 4.75 21.68 19.20
CA VAL A 35 5.99 20.93 19.43
C VAL A 35 6.38 20.82 20.91
N PRO A 36 6.21 21.86 21.75
CA PRO A 36 6.45 21.71 23.19
C PRO A 36 5.60 20.62 23.84
N LEU A 37 4.37 20.37 23.37
CA LEU A 37 3.50 19.30 23.87
C LEU A 37 4.02 17.92 23.46
N LEU A 38 4.47 17.78 22.21
CA LEU A 38 5.11 16.56 21.73
C LEU A 38 6.37 16.24 22.54
N LEU A 39 7.24 17.23 22.75
CA LEU A 39 8.45 17.07 23.56
C LEU A 39 8.14 16.75 25.02
N ALA A 40 7.20 17.48 25.63
CA ALA A 40 6.75 17.20 26.99
C ALA A 40 6.19 15.77 27.11
N GLY A 41 5.39 15.33 26.15
CA GLY A 41 4.87 13.97 26.10
C GLY A 41 5.96 12.90 26.03
N VAL A 42 6.97 13.09 25.17
CA VAL A 42 8.16 12.22 25.09
C VAL A 42 8.92 12.21 26.42
N ILE A 43 9.19 13.38 26.99
CA ILE A 43 9.92 13.52 28.26
C ILE A 43 9.17 12.83 29.40
N VAL A 44 7.86 13.04 29.52
CA VAL A 44 7.04 12.39 30.55
C VAL A 44 7.04 10.88 30.35
N ARG A 45 6.85 10.39 29.12
CA ARG A 45 6.80 8.95 28.81
C ARG A 45 8.12 8.25 29.15
N PHE A 46 9.25 8.70 28.59
CA PHE A 46 10.56 8.09 28.82
C PHE A 46 11.14 8.42 30.20
N GLY A 47 10.81 9.59 30.75
CA GLY A 47 11.21 10.00 32.10
C GLY A 47 10.54 9.14 33.17
N THR A 48 9.27 8.79 32.99
CA THR A 48 8.54 7.87 33.89
C THR A 48 9.16 6.49 33.87
N GLU A 49 9.39 5.94 32.67
CA GLU A 49 10.06 4.64 32.48
C GLU A 49 11.45 4.63 33.12
N GLY A 50 12.25 5.67 32.89
CA GLY A 50 13.58 5.82 33.48
C GLY A 50 13.57 6.06 35.00
N ALA A 51 12.51 6.62 35.58
CA ALA A 51 12.36 6.78 37.02
C ALA A 51 11.97 5.46 37.70
N ILE A 52 11.04 4.71 37.10
CA ILE A 52 10.65 3.37 37.54
C ILE A 52 11.84 2.42 37.51
N ASN A 53 12.62 2.41 36.42
CA ASN A 53 13.81 1.56 36.30
C ASN A 53 14.93 1.88 37.31
N ARG A 54 14.91 3.08 37.91
CA ARG A 54 15.82 3.48 39.00
C ARG A 54 15.24 3.24 40.39
N GLY A 55 14.05 2.65 40.50
CA GLY A 55 13.38 2.35 41.76
C GLY A 55 12.75 3.57 42.45
N PHE A 56 12.40 4.63 41.72
CA PHE A 56 11.78 5.81 42.31
C PHE A 56 10.31 5.56 42.67
N ALA A 57 10.04 5.31 43.96
CA ALA A 57 8.73 4.89 44.47
C ALA A 57 7.54 5.78 44.06
N PRO A 58 7.64 7.13 44.00
CA PRO A 58 6.53 7.96 43.54
C PRO A 58 6.16 7.74 42.06
N ALA A 59 7.14 7.44 41.20
CA ALA A 59 6.86 7.13 39.79
C ALA A 59 6.17 5.78 39.64
N GLU A 60 6.48 4.81 40.50
CA GLU A 60 5.79 3.52 40.55
C GLU A 60 4.33 3.68 41.01
N ALA A 61 4.10 4.43 42.09
CA ALA A 61 2.76 4.69 42.61
C ALA A 61 1.86 5.48 41.63
N LEU A 62 2.45 6.36 40.81
CA LEU A 62 1.76 7.17 39.82
C LEU A 62 1.96 6.67 38.39
N ARG A 63 2.37 5.41 38.20
CA ARG A 63 2.68 4.79 36.91
C ARG A 63 1.61 5.06 35.85
N LEU A 64 0.37 4.63 36.10
CA LEU A 64 -0.72 4.75 35.14
C LEU A 64 -1.06 6.23 34.82
N PRO A 65 -1.23 7.13 35.82
CA PRO A 65 -1.42 8.56 35.55
C PRO A 65 -0.29 9.20 34.73
N LEU A 66 0.97 8.89 35.03
CA LEU A 66 2.13 9.47 34.36
C LEU A 66 2.25 9.00 32.90
N PHE A 67 2.08 7.69 32.64
CA PHE A 67 2.04 7.19 31.26
C PHE A 67 0.84 7.74 30.49
N SER A 68 -0.34 7.79 31.11
CA SER A 68 -1.55 8.36 30.49
C SER A 68 -1.36 9.83 30.11
N LEU A 69 -0.73 10.62 30.99
CA LEU A 69 -0.38 12.01 30.70
C LEU A 69 0.59 12.13 29.52
N GLY A 70 1.67 11.33 29.53
CA GLY A 70 2.66 11.32 28.43
C GLY A 70 2.00 11.01 27.08
N PHE A 71 1.18 9.96 27.03
CA PHE A 71 0.47 9.59 25.81
C PHE A 71 -0.61 10.59 25.39
N ALA A 72 -1.36 11.17 26.32
CA ALA A 72 -2.35 12.20 26.02
C ALA A 72 -1.72 13.44 25.37
N LEU A 73 -0.56 13.88 25.89
CA LEU A 73 0.21 14.98 25.31
C LEU A 73 0.70 14.66 23.89
N LEU A 74 1.19 13.44 23.67
CA LEU A 74 1.60 12.97 22.34
C LEU A 74 0.44 12.91 21.35
N LEU A 75 -0.68 12.28 21.74
CA LEU A 75 -1.87 12.16 20.91
C LEU A 75 -2.45 13.52 20.55
N PHE A 76 -2.55 14.43 21.53
CA PHE A 76 -3.02 15.78 21.29
C PHE A 76 -2.07 16.55 20.35
N GLY A 77 -0.75 16.45 20.57
CA GLY A 77 0.25 17.04 19.69
C GLY A 77 0.17 16.50 18.25
N LEU A 78 0.01 15.18 18.07
CA LEU A 78 -0.16 14.57 16.75
C LEU A 78 -1.49 14.99 16.10
N TRP A 79 -2.57 15.08 16.87
CA TRP A 79 -3.89 15.50 16.39
C TRP A 79 -3.89 16.93 15.85
N LEU A 80 -3.15 17.84 16.49
CA LEU A 80 -2.93 19.21 15.99
C LEU A 80 -2.25 19.25 14.62
N ASN A 81 -1.52 18.18 14.26
CA ASN A 81 -0.75 18.03 13.03
C ASN A 81 -1.33 16.98 12.06
N ARG A 82 -2.56 16.48 12.31
CA ARG A 82 -3.19 15.38 11.54
C ARG A 82 -3.31 15.58 10.03
N ARG A 83 -3.16 16.82 9.55
CA ARG A 83 -3.17 17.16 8.12
C ARG A 83 -1.83 16.89 7.42
N GLN A 84 -0.75 16.68 8.16
CA GLN A 84 0.53 16.31 7.58
C GLN A 84 0.53 14.81 7.22
N PRO A 85 1.15 14.43 6.09
CA PRO A 85 1.22 13.03 5.65
C PRO A 85 1.91 12.17 6.71
N GLY A 86 1.36 10.98 6.99
CA GLY A 86 1.96 10.02 7.94
C GLY A 86 1.70 10.27 9.43
N ILE A 87 1.34 11.49 9.83
CA ILE A 87 1.05 11.82 11.24
C ILE A 87 -0.16 11.06 11.78
N LEU A 88 -1.19 10.83 10.98
CA LEU A 88 -2.38 10.07 11.41
C LEU A 88 -2.02 8.60 11.69
N LEU A 89 -1.12 7.99 10.91
CA LEU A 89 -0.61 6.65 11.17
C LEU A 89 0.19 6.63 12.48
N GLY A 90 1.01 7.66 12.72
CA GLY A 90 1.69 7.86 14.00
C GLY A 90 0.71 7.98 15.18
N PHE A 91 -0.40 8.71 15.00
CA PHE A 91 -1.45 8.85 16.00
C PHE A 91 -2.09 7.50 16.34
N VAL A 92 -2.46 6.71 15.34
CA VAL A 92 -3.00 5.35 15.53
C VAL A 92 -1.99 4.48 16.27
N GLY A 93 -0.72 4.52 15.89
CA GLY A 93 0.33 3.75 16.55
C GLY A 93 0.48 4.10 18.04
N ILE A 94 0.52 5.39 18.37
CA ILE A 94 0.57 5.85 19.77
C ILE A 94 -0.70 5.46 20.53
N LEU A 95 -1.87 5.58 19.91
CA LEU A 95 -3.15 5.26 20.54
C LEU A 95 -3.23 3.77 20.89
N SER A 96 -2.77 2.90 19.99
CA SER A 96 -2.71 1.45 20.24
C SER A 96 -1.83 1.13 21.46
N ASN A 97 -0.60 1.66 21.51
CA ASN A 97 0.31 1.41 22.63
C ASN A 97 -0.22 2.01 23.94
N ALA A 98 -0.81 3.21 23.89
CA ALA A 98 -1.44 3.84 25.04
C ALA A 98 -2.60 3.00 25.59
N THR A 99 -3.40 2.41 24.70
CA THR A 99 -4.53 1.54 25.07
C THR A 99 -4.02 0.25 25.72
N ALA A 100 -3.02 -0.40 25.12
CA ALA A 100 -2.41 -1.61 25.68
C ALA A 100 -1.87 -1.36 27.09
N ILE A 101 -1.16 -0.24 27.30
CA ILE A 101 -0.59 0.13 28.59
C ILE A 101 -1.69 0.48 29.60
N ALA A 102 -2.72 1.23 29.20
CA ALA A 102 -3.78 1.66 30.09
C ALA A 102 -4.64 0.50 30.60
N VAL A 103 -4.99 -0.44 29.72
CA VAL A 103 -5.75 -1.66 30.06
C VAL A 103 -5.02 -2.52 31.09
N ASN A 104 -3.68 -2.47 31.08
CA ASN A 104 -2.81 -3.30 31.92
C ASN A 104 -2.19 -2.52 33.08
N GLY A 105 -2.89 -1.50 33.59
CA GLY A 105 -2.47 -0.79 34.80
C GLY A 105 -1.15 -0.02 34.66
N GLY A 106 -0.75 0.34 33.44
CA GLY A 106 0.52 1.01 33.18
C GLY A 106 1.68 0.07 32.80
N HIS A 107 1.41 -1.22 32.55
CA HIS A 107 2.39 -2.18 32.04
C HIS A 107 2.17 -2.42 30.54
N MET A 108 3.25 -2.53 29.77
CA MET A 108 3.15 -2.94 28.37
C MET A 108 3.11 -4.47 28.30
N PRO A 109 2.04 -5.10 27.82
CA PRO A 109 1.97 -6.55 27.75
C PRO A 109 2.92 -7.07 26.68
N ILE A 110 3.58 -8.18 26.97
CA ILE A 110 4.47 -8.87 26.04
C ILE A 110 4.07 -10.34 25.99
N TRP A 111 3.92 -10.87 24.78
CA TRP A 111 3.44 -12.24 24.62
C TRP A 111 4.60 -13.25 24.67
N GLU A 112 4.50 -14.23 25.57
CA GLU A 112 5.59 -15.19 25.81
C GLU A 112 6.07 -15.90 24.54
N PRO A 113 5.20 -16.41 23.64
CA PRO A 113 5.65 -17.01 22.39
C PRO A 113 6.39 -16.04 21.46
N ALA A 114 6.07 -14.74 21.48
CA ALA A 114 6.80 -13.73 20.72
C ALA A 114 8.18 -13.46 21.32
N LEU A 115 8.29 -13.43 22.66
CA LEU A 115 9.59 -13.35 23.34
C LEU A 115 10.50 -14.51 22.97
N THR A 116 9.98 -15.74 23.07
CA THR A 116 10.74 -16.95 22.74
C THR A 116 11.13 -16.96 21.26
N ALA A 117 10.22 -16.58 20.37
CA ALA A 117 10.50 -16.50 18.93
C ALA A 117 11.52 -15.42 18.57
N ALA A 118 11.62 -14.33 19.34
CA ALA A 118 12.65 -13.31 19.19
C ALA A 118 14.02 -13.72 19.77
N GLY A 119 14.10 -14.90 20.40
CA GLY A 119 15.32 -15.45 21.00
C GLY A 119 15.61 -14.94 22.42
N PHE A 120 14.58 -14.48 23.14
CA PHE A 120 14.66 -14.09 24.55
C PHE A 120 14.07 -15.17 25.47
N THR A 121 14.53 -15.17 26.71
CA THR A 121 13.96 -15.95 27.82
C THR A 121 13.16 -15.03 28.75
N LEU A 122 12.33 -15.61 29.61
CA LEU A 122 11.58 -14.84 30.62
C LEU A 122 12.50 -14.05 31.58
N ALA A 123 13.76 -14.49 31.75
CA ALA A 123 14.76 -13.80 32.56
C ALA A 123 15.30 -12.52 31.90
N ASP A 124 15.17 -12.39 30.57
CA ASP A 124 15.65 -11.24 29.81
C ASP A 124 14.64 -10.07 29.83
N VAL A 125 13.42 -10.29 30.36
CA VAL A 125 12.35 -9.29 30.39
C VAL A 125 12.45 -8.45 31.66
N PRO A 126 12.65 -7.12 31.57
CA PRO A 126 12.56 -6.26 32.74
C PRO A 126 11.14 -6.30 33.31
N SER A 127 10.97 -6.92 34.47
CA SER A 127 9.67 -7.04 35.17
C SER A 127 9.09 -5.69 35.60
N THR A 128 9.87 -4.62 35.52
CA THR A 128 9.45 -3.26 35.87
C THR A 128 8.50 -2.64 34.86
N PHE A 129 8.57 -2.94 33.56
CA PHE A 129 7.71 -2.30 32.54
C PHE A 129 6.75 -3.27 31.84
N HIS A 130 7.10 -4.55 31.78
CA HIS A 130 6.33 -5.55 31.04
C HIS A 130 5.50 -6.47 31.93
N VAL A 131 4.33 -6.86 31.43
CA VAL A 131 3.56 -7.99 31.95
C VAL A 131 3.56 -9.09 30.90
N VAL A 132 3.94 -10.31 31.29
CA VAL A 132 4.03 -11.43 30.33
C VAL A 132 2.65 -12.08 30.18
N LEU A 133 2.16 -12.13 28.94
CA LEU A 133 0.94 -12.84 28.59
C LEU A 133 1.25 -14.30 28.28
N PRO A 134 0.45 -15.25 28.79
CA PRO A 134 0.68 -16.67 28.59
C PRO A 134 0.47 -17.08 27.12
N PRO A 135 0.93 -18.27 26.72
CA PRO A 135 0.86 -18.72 25.34
C PRO A 135 -0.55 -18.82 24.70
N PRO A 136 -1.62 -19.22 25.40
CA PRO A 136 -2.95 -19.35 24.80
C PRO A 136 -3.52 -18.00 24.34
N ILE A 137 -4.06 -17.96 23.12
CA ILE A 137 -4.87 -16.83 22.64
C ILE A 137 -6.32 -17.07 23.06
N ASP A 138 -6.64 -16.69 24.31
CA ASP A 138 -7.95 -16.88 24.93
C ASP A 138 -8.62 -15.54 25.30
N ALA A 139 -9.72 -15.61 26.06
CA ALA A 139 -10.40 -14.41 26.55
C ALA A 139 -9.49 -13.54 27.45
N SER A 140 -8.57 -14.16 28.20
CA SER A 140 -7.61 -13.42 29.03
C SER A 140 -6.64 -12.65 28.15
N PHE A 141 -6.08 -13.26 27.11
CA PHE A 141 -5.23 -12.57 26.12
C PHE A 141 -5.92 -11.35 25.53
N LEU A 142 -7.19 -11.48 25.16
CA LEU A 142 -7.99 -10.37 24.61
C LEU A 142 -8.24 -9.26 25.64
N LEU A 143 -8.61 -9.61 26.88
CA LEU A 143 -8.87 -8.65 27.95
C LEU A 143 -7.64 -7.81 28.31
N HIS A 144 -6.45 -8.35 28.14
CA HIS A 144 -5.19 -7.64 28.36
C HIS A 144 -4.70 -6.90 27.09
N ALA A 145 -5.60 -6.64 26.13
CA ALA A 145 -5.27 -5.98 24.86
C ALA A 145 -4.14 -6.67 24.07
N GLY A 146 -4.03 -8.01 24.20
CA GLY A 146 -3.03 -8.83 23.53
C GLY A 146 -2.84 -8.56 22.02
N PRO A 147 -3.89 -8.33 21.21
CA PRO A 147 -3.71 -8.08 19.77
C PRO A 147 -2.85 -6.87 19.40
N ILE A 148 -2.78 -5.88 20.29
CA ILE A 148 -2.05 -4.62 20.09
C ILE A 148 -0.84 -4.51 21.04
N ALA A 149 -0.57 -5.55 21.82
CA ALA A 149 0.56 -5.68 22.71
C ALA A 149 1.87 -5.99 21.95
N ASP A 150 2.96 -6.22 22.68
CA ASP A 150 4.24 -6.66 22.09
C ASP A 150 4.14 -8.15 21.72
N VAL A 151 3.73 -8.39 20.47
CA VAL A 151 3.39 -9.73 19.93
C VAL A 151 4.17 -10.10 18.68
N ILE A 152 4.97 -9.19 18.13
CA ILE A 152 5.67 -9.36 16.86
C ILE A 152 7.15 -9.65 17.13
N PRO A 153 7.61 -10.90 17.09
CA PRO A 153 9.03 -11.23 17.26
C PRO A 153 9.91 -10.65 16.15
N ILE A 154 11.04 -10.08 16.52
CA ILE A 154 12.12 -9.64 15.63
C ILE A 154 13.38 -10.41 16.02
N PRO A 155 13.68 -11.54 15.36
CA PRO A 155 14.75 -12.46 15.78
C PRO A 155 16.15 -12.06 15.27
N PHE A 156 16.28 -10.96 14.53
CA PHE A 156 17.53 -10.62 13.84
C PHE A 156 18.55 -9.93 14.76
N SER A 157 19.71 -10.54 14.96
CA SER A 157 20.87 -9.88 15.61
C SER A 157 21.49 -8.84 14.67
N PRO A 158 21.80 -7.59 15.10
CA PRO A 158 21.82 -7.09 16.48
C PRO A 158 20.52 -6.43 16.98
N ILE A 159 19.43 -6.48 16.20
CA ILE A 159 18.16 -5.76 16.45
C ILE A 159 17.10 -6.67 17.12
N ARG A 160 17.54 -7.64 17.94
CA ARG A 160 16.60 -8.56 18.60
C ARG A 160 15.61 -7.77 19.44
N ASN A 161 14.32 -7.91 19.18
CA ASN A 161 13.26 -7.20 19.90
C ASN A 161 11.90 -7.90 19.76
N VAL A 162 10.93 -7.50 20.57
CA VAL A 162 9.51 -7.75 20.31
C VAL A 162 8.85 -6.40 20.03
N ALA A 163 8.07 -6.33 18.95
CA ALA A 163 7.40 -5.11 18.55
C ALA A 163 5.88 -5.23 18.73
N SER A 164 5.24 -4.09 18.94
CA SER A 164 3.79 -3.96 18.90
C SER A 164 3.28 -3.59 17.51
N VAL A 165 1.99 -3.84 17.27
CA VAL A 165 1.28 -3.29 16.10
C VAL A 165 1.37 -1.77 16.08
N GLY A 166 1.33 -1.11 17.25
CA GLY A 166 1.48 0.33 17.35
C GLY A 166 2.85 0.84 16.92
N ASP A 167 3.93 0.10 17.22
CA ASP A 167 5.28 0.45 16.76
C ASP A 167 5.43 0.40 15.24
N LEU A 168 4.74 -0.52 14.56
CA LEU A 168 4.71 -0.58 13.10
C LEU A 168 4.02 0.64 12.50
N PHE A 169 2.83 1.00 13.01
CA PHE A 169 2.11 2.19 12.56
C PHE A 169 2.88 3.47 12.84
N LEU A 170 3.52 3.57 14.00
CA LEU A 170 4.34 4.71 14.38
C LEU A 170 5.57 4.85 13.47
N SER A 171 6.30 3.75 13.25
CA SER A 171 7.51 3.74 12.43
C SER A 171 7.18 4.00 10.96
N GLY A 172 6.14 3.36 10.42
CA GLY A 172 5.67 3.57 9.05
C GLY A 172 5.11 4.96 8.82
N GLY A 173 4.32 5.49 9.77
CA GLY A 173 3.82 6.85 9.74
C GLY A 173 4.94 7.89 9.73
N PHE A 174 5.97 7.70 10.55
CA PHE A 174 7.13 8.59 10.57
C PHE A 174 7.97 8.47 9.30
N ALA A 175 8.20 7.25 8.81
CA ALA A 175 8.92 7.02 7.55
C ALA A 175 8.21 7.71 6.38
N PHE A 176 6.89 7.58 6.29
CA PHE A 176 6.09 8.24 5.25
C PHE A 176 6.06 9.76 5.41
N PHE A 177 6.01 10.28 6.64
CA PHE A 177 6.13 11.71 6.89
C PHE A 177 7.47 12.26 6.39
N LEU A 178 8.59 11.59 6.69
CA LEU A 178 9.92 11.98 6.23
C LEU A 178 10.04 11.88 4.70
N PHE A 179 9.57 10.77 4.12
CA PHE A 179 9.56 10.57 2.68
C PHE A 179 8.72 11.63 1.94
N ALA A 180 7.48 11.85 2.37
CA ALA A 180 6.61 12.86 1.77
C ALA A 180 7.19 14.26 1.91
N THR A 181 7.91 14.53 3.00
CA THR A 181 8.66 15.78 3.17
C THR A 181 9.85 15.87 2.21
N ALA A 182 10.58 14.77 1.99
CA ALA A 182 11.69 14.70 1.05
C ALA A 182 11.26 15.00 -0.40
N VAL A 183 10.09 14.49 -0.79
CA VAL A 183 9.56 14.57 -2.16
C VAL A 183 8.88 15.91 -2.46
N ARG A 184 8.50 16.70 -1.44
CA ARG A 184 7.95 18.05 -1.67
C ARG A 184 8.95 18.90 -2.46
N ARG A 185 8.52 19.50 -3.56
CA ARG A 185 9.39 20.42 -4.31
C ARG A 185 9.53 21.73 -3.53
N TYR A 186 10.72 22.02 -3.00
CA TYR A 186 11.06 23.36 -2.56
C TYR A 186 11.19 24.22 -3.81
N VAL A 187 10.33 25.23 -3.93
CA VAL A 187 10.45 26.24 -4.98
C VAL A 187 11.28 27.36 -4.39
N GLU A 188 12.42 27.65 -5.00
CA GLU A 188 13.28 28.72 -4.47
C GLU A 188 12.54 30.06 -4.51
N PRO A 189 12.79 30.95 -3.53
CA PRO A 189 12.21 32.29 -3.52
C PRO A 189 12.46 33.06 -4.83
N GLU A 190 13.60 32.81 -5.49
CA GLU A 190 13.95 33.39 -6.79
C GLU A 190 13.09 32.83 -7.93
N GLU A 191 12.81 31.53 -7.97
CA GLU A 191 11.88 30.94 -8.95
C GLU A 191 10.45 31.47 -8.79
N LEU A 192 10.01 31.71 -7.55
CA LEU A 192 8.74 32.37 -7.25
C LEU A 192 8.70 33.82 -7.73
N ALA A 193 9.81 34.55 -7.62
CA ALA A 193 9.95 35.91 -8.13
C ALA A 193 9.94 35.95 -9.67
N VAL A 194 10.59 34.97 -10.33
CA VAL A 194 10.62 34.83 -11.80
C VAL A 194 9.24 34.41 -12.35
N ALA A 195 8.58 33.45 -11.70
CA ALA A 195 7.22 33.05 -12.07
C ALA A 195 6.20 34.20 -11.88
N GLY A 196 6.38 35.04 -10.86
CA GLY A 196 5.60 36.25 -10.64
C GLY A 196 5.86 37.35 -11.68
N ALA A 197 7.07 37.42 -12.25
CA ALA A 197 7.41 38.37 -13.31
C ALA A 197 6.87 37.94 -14.69
N ALA A 198 6.81 36.63 -14.96
CA ALA A 198 6.29 36.09 -16.22
C ALA A 198 4.76 36.27 -16.39
N ASP A 199 4.02 36.37 -15.29
CA ASP A 199 2.55 36.48 -15.27
C ASP A 199 2.04 37.94 -15.33
N LEU A 200 2.94 38.93 -15.29
CA LEU A 200 2.60 40.37 -15.39
C LEU A 200 2.38 40.86 -16.84
N GLY A 201 2.36 39.95 -17.82
CA GLY A 201 2.14 40.27 -19.23
C GLY A 201 0.68 40.38 -19.67
N GLN A 202 -0.31 40.18 -18.79
CA GLN A 202 -1.73 40.26 -19.15
C GLN A 202 -2.52 41.18 -18.19
N PRO A 203 -3.17 42.24 -18.68
CA PRO A 203 -4.00 43.10 -17.83
C PRO A 203 -5.35 42.42 -17.58
N ALA A 204 -5.60 42.01 -16.35
CA ALA A 204 -6.95 41.70 -15.88
C ALA A 204 -7.56 42.96 -15.26
N ALA A 205 -8.71 43.38 -15.82
CA ALA A 205 -9.52 44.50 -15.34
C ALA A 205 -10.00 44.29 -13.89
N GLY A 206 -10.21 45.42 -13.22
CA GLY A 206 -10.28 45.50 -11.77
C GLY A 206 -11.55 44.99 -11.11
N GLU A 207 -11.46 44.86 -9.79
CA GLU A 207 -12.53 45.07 -8.83
C GLU A 207 -11.87 45.24 -7.47
N GLY A 208 -11.97 46.44 -6.89
CA GLY A 208 -11.45 46.74 -5.57
C GLY A 208 -12.48 46.39 -4.51
N LEU A 209 -12.04 45.79 -3.41
CA LEU A 209 -12.73 45.89 -2.12
C LEU A 209 -11.70 45.93 -0.99
N ALA A 210 -12.01 46.81 -0.05
CA ALA A 210 -11.17 47.36 0.99
C ALA A 210 -10.81 46.37 2.10
N GLU A 211 -9.69 46.66 2.75
CA GLU A 211 -9.27 46.10 4.03
C GLU A 211 -10.23 46.50 5.16
N GLU A 212 -10.68 45.54 5.96
CA GLU A 212 -10.92 45.74 7.39
C GLU A 212 -10.40 44.52 8.15
N GLY A 213 -9.54 44.79 9.14
CA GLY A 213 -8.76 43.80 9.85
C GLY A 213 -9.54 43.02 10.92
N ILE A 214 -8.85 42.04 11.51
CA ILE A 214 -8.78 41.75 12.95
C ILE A 214 -7.67 40.70 13.12
N GLY A 215 -6.65 41.06 13.89
CA GLY A 215 -5.51 40.20 14.18
C GLY A 215 -5.83 39.16 15.25
N TRP A 216 -5.30 37.95 15.06
CA TRP A 216 -4.97 37.03 16.14
C TRP A 216 -3.67 36.28 15.82
N THR A 217 -2.62 36.65 16.56
CA THR A 217 -1.54 35.80 17.10
C THR A 217 -0.77 34.88 16.15
N ARG A 218 0.52 35.19 16.00
CA ARG A 218 1.58 34.33 15.45
C ARG A 218 1.47 32.90 16.03
N PRO A 219 1.35 31.84 15.20
CA PRO A 219 1.53 30.49 15.70
C PRO A 219 3.01 30.30 16.01
N TRP A 220 3.28 29.74 17.18
CA TRP A 220 4.61 29.42 17.70
C TRP A 220 5.29 28.46 16.72
N SER A 221 6.11 29.00 15.82
CA SER A 221 6.85 28.23 14.82
C SER A 221 8.11 27.64 15.44
N THR A 222 8.45 26.43 15.05
CA THR A 222 9.65 25.71 15.45
C THR A 222 10.91 26.52 15.16
N GLY A 223 11.72 26.82 16.19
CA GLY A 223 13.07 27.43 16.05
C GLY A 223 14.11 26.54 15.36
N LEU A 224 13.69 25.42 14.76
CA LEU A 224 14.52 24.52 13.95
C LEU A 224 15.01 25.19 12.66
N ALA A 225 14.22 26.12 12.08
CA ALA A 225 14.56 26.79 10.83
C ALA A 225 15.85 27.61 10.94
N SER A 226 16.11 28.28 12.07
CA SER A 226 17.29 29.12 12.25
C SER A 226 18.57 28.29 12.51
N GLY A 227 18.47 27.17 13.23
CA GLY A 227 19.63 26.34 13.57
C GLY A 227 20.15 25.50 12.40
N LEU A 228 19.25 24.96 11.58
CA LEU A 228 19.63 24.13 10.43
C LEU A 228 20.03 24.97 9.20
N ALA A 229 19.46 26.17 9.04
CA ALA A 229 19.88 27.11 7.98
C ALA A 229 21.33 27.56 8.15
N GLN A 230 21.81 27.77 9.39
CA GLN A 230 23.21 28.11 9.64
C GLN A 230 24.17 26.97 9.25
N ALA A 231 23.80 25.71 9.50
CA ALA A 231 24.61 24.56 9.09
C ALA A 231 24.76 24.45 7.56
N SER A 232 23.73 24.82 6.78
CA SER A 232 23.76 24.79 5.32
C SER A 232 24.65 25.87 4.67
N SER A 233 25.00 26.92 5.43
CA SER A 233 25.82 28.03 4.93
C SER A 233 27.33 27.80 5.00
N LEU A 234 27.78 26.72 5.66
CA LEU A 234 29.19 26.42 5.87
C LEU A 234 29.85 25.65 4.72
N ASP A 235 29.11 25.29 3.67
CA ASP A 235 29.58 24.44 2.56
C ASP A 235 30.00 25.21 1.28
N ARG A 236 30.27 26.52 1.37
CA ARG A 236 30.85 27.27 0.24
C ARG A 236 32.37 27.42 0.41
N PRO A 237 33.20 26.96 -0.54
CA PRO A 237 34.64 27.13 -0.45
C PRO A 237 35.00 28.63 -0.59
N LEU A 238 35.80 29.11 0.35
CA LEU A 238 36.49 30.40 0.29
C LEU A 238 37.42 30.41 -0.94
N VAL A 239 37.05 31.17 -1.97
CA VAL A 239 37.95 31.50 -3.08
C VAL A 239 38.96 32.53 -2.57
N LEU A 240 40.17 32.07 -2.27
CA LEU A 240 41.38 32.88 -2.14
C LEU A 240 41.90 33.19 -3.56
N GLY A 241 41.95 34.47 -3.93
CA GLY A 241 42.44 34.90 -5.25
C GLY A 241 42.62 36.41 -5.39
N SER A 242 43.86 36.84 -5.15
CA SER A 242 44.55 38.10 -5.47
C SER A 242 43.94 39.10 -6.48
N ALA A 243 43.95 40.39 -6.12
CA ALA A 243 44.59 41.45 -6.92
C ALA A 243 44.71 42.76 -6.11
N ALA A 244 45.88 43.39 -6.17
CA ALA A 244 46.20 44.67 -5.55
C ALA A 244 45.88 45.86 -6.48
N ALA A 245 45.63 47.01 -5.84
CA ALA A 245 45.86 48.40 -6.27
C ALA A 245 44.98 49.05 -7.37
N GLY A 246 44.39 50.20 -7.02
CA GLY A 246 43.96 51.23 -7.99
C GLY A 246 42.78 52.09 -7.52
N MET A 247 43.02 53.39 -7.30
CA MET A 247 42.07 54.39 -6.78
C MET A 247 40.95 54.79 -7.77
N ALA A 248 39.72 55.06 -7.27
CA ALA A 248 38.84 56.18 -7.70
C ALA A 248 37.48 56.24 -6.95
N GLY A 249 37.20 57.38 -6.29
CA GLY A 249 35.89 58.08 -6.20
C GLY A 249 34.69 57.47 -5.43
N PRO A 250 33.93 58.27 -4.63
CA PRO A 250 32.77 57.79 -3.91
C PRO A 250 31.56 57.69 -4.85
N SER A 251 31.19 56.48 -5.25
CA SER A 251 29.96 56.24 -6.02
C SER A 251 28.99 55.42 -5.19
N SER A 252 27.89 56.11 -4.81
CA SER A 252 26.56 55.59 -4.47
C SER A 252 26.49 54.15 -3.95
N VAL A 253 26.28 54.01 -2.63
CA VAL A 253 25.73 52.80 -2.02
C VAL A 253 24.55 52.32 -2.86
N PRO A 254 24.55 51.08 -3.40
CA PRO A 254 23.36 50.54 -4.02
C PRO A 254 22.35 50.38 -2.89
N VAL A 255 21.31 51.21 -2.90
CA VAL A 255 20.10 50.98 -2.11
C VAL A 255 19.63 49.58 -2.50
N LEU A 256 19.83 48.61 -1.61
CA LEU A 256 19.23 47.28 -1.69
C LEU A 256 17.74 47.50 -1.83
N ARG A 257 17.24 47.46 -3.07
CA ARG A 257 15.82 47.43 -3.38
C ARG A 257 15.27 46.26 -2.58
N ARG A 258 14.50 46.55 -1.52
CA ARG A 258 13.74 45.53 -0.80
C ARG A 258 13.03 44.69 -1.84
N ALA A 259 13.30 43.39 -1.88
CA ALA A 259 12.53 42.47 -2.68
C ALA A 259 11.05 42.74 -2.38
N PRO A 260 10.19 42.93 -3.40
CA PRO A 260 8.79 43.21 -3.16
C PRO A 260 8.23 42.06 -2.32
N THR A 261 7.65 42.40 -1.16
CA THR A 261 6.88 41.44 -0.38
C THR A 261 5.83 40.83 -1.31
N PRO A 262 5.72 39.48 -1.40
CA PRO A 262 4.77 38.84 -2.30
C PRO A 262 3.38 39.39 -2.00
N THR A 263 2.77 40.01 -2.99
CA THR A 263 1.42 40.58 -2.86
C THR A 263 0.45 39.47 -2.48
N PRO A 264 -0.46 39.69 -1.50
CA PRO A 264 -1.41 38.68 -1.00
C PRO A 264 -2.18 37.92 -2.11
N GLY A 265 -2.39 38.57 -3.26
CA GLY A 265 -3.10 38.01 -4.40
C GLY A 265 -2.43 36.80 -5.07
N VAL A 266 -1.10 36.67 -5.07
CA VAL A 266 -0.42 35.52 -5.71
C VAL A 266 -0.62 34.24 -4.89
N ALA A 267 -0.48 34.33 -3.56
CA ALA A 267 -0.70 33.21 -2.66
C ALA A 267 -2.16 32.75 -2.68
N ILE A 268 -3.11 33.69 -2.75
CA ILE A 268 -4.54 33.38 -2.86
C ILE A 268 -4.85 32.69 -4.21
N ARG A 269 -4.28 33.16 -5.33
CA ARG A 269 -4.46 32.54 -6.66
C ARG A 269 -3.88 31.14 -6.76
N LEU A 270 -2.67 30.93 -6.22
CA LEU A 270 -2.04 29.60 -6.18
C LEU A 270 -2.82 28.63 -5.26
N ALA A 271 -3.30 29.11 -4.10
CA ALA A 271 -4.14 28.31 -3.22
C ALA A 271 -5.48 27.94 -3.85
N ARG A 272 -6.09 28.85 -4.64
CA ARG A 272 -7.31 28.59 -5.40
C ARG A 272 -7.06 27.55 -6.49
N ARG A 273 -6.01 27.72 -7.30
CA ARG A 273 -5.59 26.79 -8.35
C ARG A 273 -5.26 25.39 -7.83
N ALA A 274 -4.67 25.30 -6.63
CA ALA A 274 -4.40 24.02 -5.96
C ALA A 274 -5.70 23.35 -5.44
N ARG A 275 -6.66 24.12 -4.92
CA ARG A 275 -7.98 23.60 -4.51
C ARG A 275 -8.81 23.12 -5.70
N ASP A 276 -8.63 23.72 -6.86
CA ASP A 276 -9.34 23.36 -8.08
C ASP A 276 -8.76 22.11 -8.77
N HIS A 277 -7.60 21.60 -8.32
CA HIS A 277 -7.00 20.40 -8.86
C HIS A 277 -7.91 19.17 -8.60
N PRO A 278 -8.20 18.33 -9.62
CA PRO A 278 -9.14 17.21 -9.49
C PRO A 278 -8.89 16.28 -8.29
N TYR A 279 -7.64 15.84 -8.08
CA TYR A 279 -7.27 15.03 -6.90
C TYR A 279 -7.49 15.73 -5.55
N VAL A 280 -7.31 17.06 -5.49
CA VAL A 280 -7.54 17.83 -4.25
C VAL A 280 -9.03 17.97 -3.99
N ARG A 281 -9.83 18.23 -5.04
CA ARG A 281 -11.30 18.22 -4.94
C ARG A 281 -11.84 16.88 -4.43
N LEU A 282 -11.30 15.78 -4.95
CA LEU A 282 -11.64 14.43 -4.48
C LEU A 282 -11.25 14.19 -3.02
N ALA A 283 -10.04 14.57 -2.62
CA ALA A 283 -9.59 14.45 -1.22
C ALA A 283 -10.38 15.34 -0.24
N LEU A 284 -10.98 16.43 -0.73
CA LEU A 284 -11.88 17.29 0.06
C LEU A 284 -13.33 16.78 0.06
N ASN A 285 -13.70 15.89 -0.87
CA ASN A 285 -14.99 15.23 -0.89
C ASN A 285 -15.02 14.12 0.17
N GLY A 286 -15.82 14.33 1.22
CA GLY A 286 -15.91 13.41 2.36
C GLY A 286 -16.38 12.01 1.99
N SER A 287 -17.38 11.88 1.10
CA SER A 287 -17.91 10.57 0.67
C SER A 287 -16.88 9.80 -0.16
N PHE A 288 -16.21 10.46 -1.11
CA PHE A 288 -15.14 9.83 -1.88
C PHE A 288 -13.96 9.43 -0.98
N SER A 289 -13.53 10.31 -0.08
CA SER A 289 -12.41 10.05 0.82
C SER A 289 -12.70 8.90 1.78
N ALA A 290 -13.92 8.83 2.33
CA ALA A 290 -14.36 7.73 3.18
C ALA A 290 -14.35 6.40 2.42
N LEU A 291 -14.89 6.38 1.19
CA LEU A 291 -14.83 5.21 0.32
C LEU A 291 -13.38 4.78 0.05
N TRP A 292 -12.54 5.70 -0.44
CA TRP A 292 -11.17 5.42 -0.86
C TRP A 292 -10.29 4.94 0.30
N VAL A 293 -10.39 5.57 1.46
CA VAL A 293 -9.65 5.16 2.67
C VAL A 293 -10.15 3.82 3.20
N GLY A 294 -11.46 3.59 3.28
CA GLY A 294 -12.03 2.32 3.71
C GLY A 294 -11.57 1.16 2.83
N GLN A 295 -11.57 1.38 1.51
CA GLN A 295 -11.06 0.43 0.53
C GLN A 295 -9.59 0.10 0.72
N LEU A 296 -8.73 1.12 0.85
CA LEU A 296 -7.30 0.91 1.04
C LEU A 296 -7.00 0.10 2.32
N ILE A 297 -7.70 0.42 3.41
CA ILE A 297 -7.57 -0.29 4.68
C ILE A 297 -7.99 -1.76 4.52
N SER A 298 -9.15 -2.01 3.91
CA SER A 298 -9.65 -3.38 3.66
C SER A 298 -8.75 -4.17 2.73
N LEU A 299 -8.27 -3.57 1.63
CA LEU A 299 -7.37 -4.25 0.68
C LEU A 299 -6.05 -4.67 1.32
N PHE A 300 -5.52 -3.87 2.25
CA PHE A 300 -4.33 -4.25 2.99
C PHE A 300 -4.59 -5.41 3.96
N GLY A 301 -5.74 -5.40 4.63
CA GLY A 301 -6.23 -6.55 5.41
C GLY A 301 -6.34 -7.81 4.57
N ASP A 302 -6.94 -7.71 3.38
CA ASP A 302 -7.10 -8.82 2.44
C ASP A 302 -5.74 -9.46 2.10
N ARG A 303 -4.70 -8.66 1.90
CA ARG A 303 -3.36 -9.16 1.56
C ARG A 303 -2.74 -9.88 2.75
N ALA A 304 -2.89 -9.34 3.96
CA ALA A 304 -2.45 -10.00 5.20
C ALA A 304 -3.17 -11.33 5.42
N ASN A 305 -4.49 -11.36 5.26
CA ASN A 305 -5.29 -12.58 5.39
C ASN A 305 -4.93 -13.63 4.32
N GLN A 306 -4.81 -13.24 3.05
CA GLN A 306 -4.43 -14.16 1.97
C GLN A 306 -3.11 -14.87 2.26
N ILE A 307 -2.10 -14.14 2.73
CA ILE A 307 -0.81 -14.73 3.10
C ILE A 307 -0.97 -15.58 4.38
N ALA A 308 -1.67 -15.07 5.40
CA ALA A 308 -1.87 -15.80 6.65
C ALA A 308 -2.57 -17.15 6.47
N VAL A 309 -3.57 -17.24 5.60
CA VAL A 309 -4.27 -18.50 5.25
C VAL A 309 -3.31 -19.50 4.63
N VAL A 310 -2.47 -19.06 3.68
CA VAL A 310 -1.48 -19.92 3.03
C VAL A 310 -0.52 -20.49 4.08
N PHE A 311 0.02 -19.66 4.96
CA PHE A 311 0.91 -20.12 6.04
C PHE A 311 0.21 -21.00 7.07
N LEU A 312 -1.04 -20.69 7.42
CA LEU A 312 -1.84 -21.49 8.34
C LEU A 312 -1.99 -22.92 7.82
N VAL A 313 -2.41 -23.06 6.56
CA VAL A 313 -2.61 -24.38 5.93
C VAL A 313 -1.29 -25.09 5.70
N LEU A 314 -0.25 -24.38 5.25
CA LEU A 314 1.07 -24.95 5.02
C LEU A 314 1.68 -25.48 6.34
N ARG A 315 1.66 -24.69 7.41
CA ARG A 315 2.18 -25.11 8.73
C ARG A 315 1.39 -26.26 9.34
N ALA A 316 0.08 -26.30 9.13
CA ALA A 316 -0.77 -27.36 9.67
C ALA A 316 -0.67 -28.68 8.91
N THR A 317 -0.37 -28.66 7.60
CA THR A 317 -0.43 -29.86 6.74
C THR A 317 0.89 -30.28 6.11
N GLY A 318 1.85 -29.35 5.95
CA GLY A 318 3.06 -29.55 5.15
C GLY A 318 2.78 -29.88 3.67
N SER A 319 1.56 -29.66 3.19
CA SER A 319 1.11 -30.17 1.89
C SER A 319 0.92 -29.05 0.86
N PRO A 320 1.70 -29.07 -0.25
CA PRO A 320 1.49 -28.19 -1.40
C PRO A 320 0.08 -28.29 -1.99
N VAL A 321 -0.53 -29.48 -1.95
CA VAL A 321 -1.89 -29.70 -2.46
C VAL A 321 -2.92 -29.00 -1.59
N ALA A 322 -2.76 -29.04 -0.26
CA ALA A 322 -3.63 -28.33 0.67
C ALA A 322 -3.58 -26.82 0.45
N VAL A 323 -2.39 -26.27 0.16
CA VAL A 323 -2.20 -24.86 -0.21
C VAL A 323 -2.83 -24.54 -1.57
N ALA A 324 -2.67 -25.39 -2.58
CA ALA A 324 -3.32 -25.19 -3.87
C ALA A 324 -4.86 -25.11 -3.73
N LEU A 325 -5.44 -25.95 -2.86
CA LEU A 325 -6.88 -25.94 -2.57
C LEU A 325 -7.36 -24.61 -1.94
N VAL A 326 -6.50 -23.87 -1.23
CA VAL A 326 -6.82 -22.53 -0.71
C VAL A 326 -7.12 -21.58 -1.86
N PHE A 327 -6.24 -21.55 -2.86
CA PHE A 327 -6.41 -20.71 -4.03
C PHE A 327 -7.61 -21.14 -4.88
N VAL A 328 -7.84 -22.45 -5.01
CA VAL A 328 -9.03 -22.99 -5.67
C VAL A 328 -10.30 -22.51 -4.98
N ALA A 329 -10.40 -22.68 -3.66
CA ALA A 329 -11.55 -22.23 -2.88
C ALA A 329 -11.77 -20.71 -2.98
N ALA A 330 -10.69 -19.94 -3.00
CA ALA A 330 -10.72 -18.49 -3.14
C ALA A 330 -11.10 -18.02 -4.56
N THR A 331 -10.96 -18.85 -5.59
CA THR A 331 -11.14 -18.42 -6.99
C THR A 331 -12.38 -18.99 -7.68
N ILE A 332 -12.82 -20.21 -7.32
CA ILE A 332 -14.04 -20.84 -7.87
C ILE A 332 -15.26 -19.91 -7.81
N PRO A 333 -15.55 -19.17 -6.71
CA PRO A 333 -16.70 -18.28 -6.67
C PRO A 333 -16.69 -17.23 -7.77
N ASN A 334 -15.52 -16.65 -8.09
CA ASN A 334 -15.40 -15.66 -9.17
C ASN A 334 -15.82 -16.26 -10.52
N LEU A 335 -15.47 -17.52 -10.77
CA LEU A 335 -15.78 -18.20 -12.03
C LEU A 335 -17.27 -18.57 -12.14
N LEU A 336 -17.87 -19.06 -11.05
CA LEU A 336 -19.23 -19.58 -11.07
C LEU A 336 -20.31 -18.51 -10.83
N LEU A 337 -20.02 -17.54 -9.96
CA LEU A 337 -21.02 -16.60 -9.43
C LEU A 337 -20.78 -15.15 -9.85
N GLY A 338 -19.63 -14.83 -10.46
CA GLY A 338 -19.29 -13.48 -10.91
C GLY A 338 -20.38 -12.80 -11.77
N PRO A 339 -20.92 -13.45 -12.82
CA PRO A 339 -21.99 -12.88 -13.64
C PRO A 339 -23.30 -12.62 -12.88
N LEU A 340 -23.58 -13.39 -11.84
CA LEU A 340 -24.81 -13.26 -11.05
C LEU A 340 -24.76 -12.03 -10.15
N ALA A 341 -23.61 -11.74 -9.53
CA ALA A 341 -23.46 -10.67 -8.56
C ALA A 341 -23.88 -9.29 -9.10
N GLY A 342 -23.50 -8.94 -10.34
CA GLY A 342 -23.88 -7.66 -10.95
C GLY A 342 -25.40 -7.50 -11.11
N THR A 343 -26.12 -8.57 -11.43
CA THR A 343 -27.58 -8.50 -11.64
C THR A 343 -28.38 -8.22 -10.37
N PHE A 344 -27.89 -8.69 -9.22
CA PHE A 344 -28.52 -8.46 -7.93
C PHE A 344 -28.16 -7.07 -7.37
N VAL A 345 -26.90 -6.66 -7.53
CA VAL A 345 -26.43 -5.34 -7.09
C VAL A 345 -27.20 -4.20 -7.74
N ASP A 346 -27.58 -4.34 -9.02
CA ASP A 346 -28.39 -3.35 -9.75
C ASP A 346 -29.73 -3.02 -9.04
N ARG A 347 -30.22 -3.92 -8.17
CA ARG A 347 -31.53 -3.80 -7.50
C ARG A 347 -31.43 -3.38 -6.03
N TRP A 348 -30.23 -3.44 -5.44
CA TRP A 348 -30.01 -3.19 -4.02
C TRP A 348 -29.42 -1.80 -3.78
N SER A 349 -29.52 -1.31 -2.54
CA SER A 349 -28.75 -0.13 -2.15
C SER A 349 -27.26 -0.45 -2.22
N HIS A 350 -26.53 0.23 -3.10
CA HIS A 350 -25.09 -0.02 -3.28
C HIS A 350 -24.30 0.19 -1.97
N GLN A 351 -24.67 1.22 -1.19
CA GLN A 351 -24.02 1.52 0.09
C GLN A 351 -24.26 0.41 1.10
N GLU A 352 -25.52 -0.01 1.28
CA GLU A 352 -25.86 -1.09 2.22
C GLU A 352 -25.22 -2.41 1.80
N THR A 353 -25.22 -2.71 0.50
CA THR A 353 -24.56 -3.90 -0.05
C THR A 353 -23.09 -3.92 0.32
N MET A 354 -22.39 -2.79 0.21
CA MET A 354 -20.99 -2.68 0.58
C MET A 354 -20.76 -2.86 2.09
N VAL A 355 -21.55 -2.17 2.93
CA VAL A 355 -21.45 -2.26 4.40
C VAL A 355 -21.72 -3.69 4.89
N VAL A 356 -22.80 -4.31 4.42
CA VAL A 356 -23.16 -5.69 4.81
C VAL A 356 -22.09 -6.67 4.32
N SER A 357 -21.56 -6.48 3.11
CA SER A 357 -20.48 -7.33 2.58
C SER A 357 -19.21 -7.23 3.43
N ASP A 358 -18.81 -6.03 3.87
CA ASP A 358 -17.68 -5.86 4.79
C ASP A 358 -17.93 -6.59 6.12
N LEU A 359 -19.09 -6.40 6.75
CA LEU A 359 -19.39 -7.03 8.03
C LEU A 359 -19.42 -8.56 7.94
N LEU A 360 -20.04 -9.12 6.89
CA LEU A 360 -20.09 -10.57 6.67
C LEU A 360 -18.70 -11.16 6.38
N ARG A 361 -17.87 -10.45 5.61
CA ARG A 361 -16.47 -10.87 5.36
C ARG A 361 -15.65 -10.83 6.65
N GLY A 362 -15.74 -9.74 7.39
CA GLY A 362 -15.06 -9.60 8.68
C GLY A 362 -15.45 -10.71 9.66
N ALA A 363 -16.73 -11.06 9.74
CA ALA A 363 -17.20 -12.17 10.57
C ALA A 363 -16.68 -13.54 10.09
N ALA A 364 -16.72 -13.80 8.77
CA ALA A 364 -16.23 -15.05 8.21
C ALA A 364 -14.71 -15.23 8.38
N VAL A 365 -13.93 -14.16 8.18
CA VAL A 365 -12.47 -14.17 8.40
C VAL A 365 -12.14 -14.37 9.88
N LEU A 366 -12.89 -13.76 10.79
CA LEU A 366 -12.70 -13.94 12.24
C LEU A 366 -12.89 -15.40 12.70
N LEU A 367 -13.74 -16.15 12.00
CA LEU A 367 -13.99 -17.57 12.29
C LEU A 367 -12.87 -18.50 11.81
N ILE A 368 -12.03 -18.08 10.85
CA ILE A 368 -10.94 -18.90 10.29
C ILE A 368 -10.00 -19.44 11.38
N PRO A 369 -9.40 -18.60 12.26
CA PRO A 369 -8.55 -19.12 13.32
C PRO A 369 -9.32 -20.00 14.30
N VAL A 370 -10.58 -19.68 14.61
CA VAL A 370 -11.39 -20.48 15.55
C VAL A 370 -11.54 -21.92 15.06
N VAL A 371 -11.88 -22.12 13.78
CA VAL A 371 -12.05 -23.47 13.23
C VAL A 371 -10.72 -24.19 13.00
N ALA A 372 -9.68 -23.46 12.59
CA ALA A 372 -8.37 -24.04 12.33
C ALA A 372 -7.69 -24.54 13.60
N PHE A 373 -7.66 -23.72 14.66
CA PHE A 373 -7.08 -24.08 15.95
C PHE A 373 -8.02 -24.93 16.82
N GLY A 374 -9.33 -24.92 16.54
CA GLY A 374 -10.31 -25.83 17.12
C GLY A 374 -10.23 -27.27 16.59
N GLY A 375 -9.28 -27.57 15.69
CA GLY A 375 -8.98 -28.92 15.20
C GLY A 375 -9.64 -29.30 13.87
N ASN A 376 -10.35 -28.38 13.19
CA ASN A 376 -11.02 -28.67 11.91
C ASN A 376 -10.57 -27.71 10.80
N LEU A 377 -9.36 -27.94 10.29
CA LEU A 377 -8.78 -27.18 9.19
C LEU A 377 -9.62 -27.25 7.89
N LEU A 378 -10.40 -28.31 7.69
CA LEU A 378 -11.24 -28.45 6.49
C LEU A 378 -12.31 -27.37 6.37
N LEU A 379 -12.73 -26.77 7.49
CA LEU A 379 -13.69 -25.66 7.50
C LEU A 379 -13.09 -24.33 7.00
N VAL A 380 -11.77 -24.22 6.86
CA VAL A 380 -11.15 -23.03 6.28
C VAL A 380 -11.54 -22.86 4.81
N TYR A 381 -11.56 -23.94 4.01
CA TYR A 381 -11.91 -23.87 2.58
C TYR A 381 -13.32 -23.32 2.30
N PRO A 382 -14.41 -23.80 2.92
CA PRO A 382 -15.74 -23.22 2.72
C PRO A 382 -15.85 -21.79 3.26
N LEU A 383 -15.10 -21.41 4.30
CA LEU A 383 -15.05 -20.01 4.76
C LEU A 383 -14.39 -19.11 3.71
N LEU A 384 -13.29 -19.53 3.09
CA LEU A 384 -12.67 -18.78 1.98
C LEU A 384 -13.62 -18.64 0.79
N PHE A 385 -14.29 -19.72 0.43
CA PHE A 385 -15.31 -19.72 -0.62
C PHE A 385 -16.41 -18.68 -0.30
N LEU A 386 -16.88 -18.65 0.96
CA LEU A 386 -17.89 -17.71 1.43
C LEU A 386 -17.38 -16.25 1.37
N VAL A 387 -16.18 -15.98 1.88
CA VAL A 387 -15.55 -14.64 1.85
C VAL A 387 -15.45 -14.13 0.41
N THR A 388 -14.95 -14.95 -0.51
CA THR A 388 -14.89 -14.57 -1.93
C THR A 388 -16.29 -14.37 -2.51
N THR A 389 -17.25 -15.25 -2.21
CA THR A 389 -18.64 -15.13 -2.71
C THR A 389 -19.26 -13.80 -2.29
N ILE A 390 -19.10 -13.40 -1.03
CA ILE A 390 -19.58 -12.10 -0.54
C ILE A 390 -18.86 -10.95 -1.27
N SER A 391 -17.55 -11.08 -1.49
CA SER A 391 -16.74 -10.07 -2.19
C SER A 391 -17.21 -9.79 -3.62
N LEU A 392 -17.87 -10.74 -4.28
CA LEU A 392 -18.42 -10.57 -5.64
C LEU A 392 -19.46 -9.45 -5.73
N PHE A 393 -20.20 -9.18 -4.65
CA PHE A 393 -21.22 -8.14 -4.63
C PHE A 393 -20.64 -6.76 -4.33
N PHE A 394 -19.49 -6.69 -3.66
CA PHE A 394 -18.87 -5.44 -3.23
C PHE A 394 -18.32 -4.61 -4.40
N ARG A 395 -17.59 -5.24 -5.33
CA ARG A 395 -16.92 -4.53 -6.43
C ARG A 395 -17.92 -3.89 -7.42
N PRO A 396 -18.99 -4.57 -7.88
CA PRO A 396 -20.03 -3.95 -8.70
C PRO A 396 -20.74 -2.80 -7.96
N ALA A 397 -21.04 -2.97 -6.67
CA ALA A 397 -21.72 -1.95 -5.87
C ALA A 397 -20.87 -0.68 -5.76
N ARG A 398 -19.56 -0.84 -5.53
CA ARG A 398 -18.60 0.26 -5.55
C ARG A 398 -18.54 0.98 -6.89
N THR A 399 -18.45 0.24 -7.99
CA THR A 399 -18.42 0.86 -9.33
C THR A 399 -19.71 1.64 -9.60
N ALA A 400 -20.85 1.13 -9.13
CA ALA A 400 -22.15 1.78 -9.30
C ALA A 400 -22.40 2.95 -8.33
N ILE A 401 -21.72 3.01 -7.18
CA ILE A 401 -21.85 4.12 -6.23
C ILE A 401 -20.95 5.30 -6.59
N LEU A 402 -19.80 5.06 -7.23
CA LEU A 402 -18.79 6.08 -7.49
C LEU A 402 -19.35 7.29 -8.28
N PRO A 403 -20.13 7.14 -9.37
CA PRO A 403 -20.72 8.27 -10.09
C PRO A 403 -21.75 9.08 -9.30
N ARG A 404 -22.27 8.52 -8.20
CA ARG A 404 -23.27 9.18 -7.35
C ARG A 404 -22.64 10.05 -6.27
N ILE A 405 -21.35 9.89 -6.01
CA ILE A 405 -20.65 10.57 -4.92
C ILE A 405 -19.56 11.54 -5.40
N VAL A 406 -19.23 11.54 -6.70
CA VAL A 406 -18.30 12.52 -7.31
C VAL A 406 -18.97 13.26 -8.46
N SER A 407 -18.44 14.44 -8.80
CA SER A 407 -18.93 15.22 -9.95
C SER A 407 -18.57 14.53 -11.27
N GLU A 408 -19.36 14.75 -12.34
CA GLU A 408 -19.10 14.16 -13.66
C GLU A 408 -17.69 14.49 -14.18
N GLY A 409 -17.21 15.72 -13.95
CA GLY A 409 -15.87 16.14 -14.35
C GLY A 409 -14.72 15.51 -13.54
N ASP A 410 -15.02 14.94 -12.37
CA ASP A 410 -14.05 14.25 -11.51
C ASP A 410 -14.11 12.72 -11.64
N LEU A 411 -15.07 12.16 -12.39
CA LEU A 411 -15.29 10.71 -12.51
C LEU A 411 -14.05 9.95 -12.98
N LEU A 412 -13.36 10.47 -13.99
CA LEU A 412 -12.15 9.86 -14.52
C LEU A 412 -11.06 9.83 -13.44
N THR A 413 -10.81 10.97 -12.79
CA THR A 413 -9.83 11.10 -11.71
C THR A 413 -10.17 10.20 -10.52
N ALA A 414 -11.45 10.05 -10.20
CA ALA A 414 -11.93 9.18 -9.15
C ALA A 414 -11.63 7.71 -9.48
N ASN A 415 -11.95 7.26 -10.69
CA ASN A 415 -11.59 5.90 -11.16
C ASN A 415 -10.08 5.67 -11.14
N SER A 416 -9.29 6.65 -11.59
CA SER A 416 -7.83 6.58 -11.52
C SER A 416 -7.33 6.44 -10.09
N ALA A 417 -7.86 7.23 -9.15
CA ALA A 417 -7.48 7.16 -7.74
C ALA A 417 -7.85 5.81 -7.10
N MET A 418 -9.03 5.25 -7.43
CA MET A 418 -9.42 3.89 -7.00
C MET A 418 -8.44 2.83 -7.51
N TRP A 419 -8.08 2.90 -8.79
CA TRP A 419 -7.16 1.95 -9.41
C TRP A 419 -5.72 2.07 -8.86
N ILE A 420 -5.26 3.29 -8.61
CA ILE A 420 -3.98 3.54 -7.92
C ILE A 420 -4.03 2.92 -6.52
N GLY A 421 -5.14 3.02 -5.80
CA GLY A 421 -5.30 2.41 -4.49
C GLY A 421 -5.20 0.88 -4.53
N GLU A 422 -5.89 0.23 -5.47
CA GLU A 422 -5.78 -1.22 -5.69
C GLU A 422 -4.34 -1.63 -6.02
N THR A 423 -3.72 -0.95 -6.99
CA THR A 423 -2.35 -1.22 -7.40
C THR A 423 -1.36 -1.02 -6.25
N LEU A 424 -1.54 0.02 -5.43
CA LEU A 424 -0.69 0.28 -4.28
C LEU A 424 -0.84 -0.82 -3.23
N ALA A 425 -2.07 -1.28 -2.97
CA ALA A 425 -2.31 -2.40 -2.06
C ALA A 425 -1.71 -3.71 -2.57
N ASP A 426 -1.61 -3.91 -3.88
CA ASP A 426 -0.96 -5.11 -4.43
C ASP A 426 0.57 -4.98 -4.39
N VAL A 427 1.10 -3.90 -4.96
CA VAL A 427 2.55 -3.68 -5.11
C VAL A 427 3.26 -3.52 -3.77
N VAL A 428 2.63 -2.81 -2.83
CA VAL A 428 3.20 -2.53 -1.51
C VAL A 428 2.57 -3.41 -0.43
N GLY A 429 1.28 -3.70 -0.54
CA GLY A 429 0.57 -4.45 0.49
C GLY A 429 0.96 -5.93 0.55
N TYR A 430 1.17 -6.66 -0.56
CA TYR A 430 1.64 -8.05 -0.49
C TYR A 430 3.02 -8.19 0.18
N PRO A 431 4.05 -7.40 -0.20
CA PRO A 431 5.33 -7.40 0.52
C PRO A 431 5.21 -7.10 2.02
N LEU A 432 4.46 -6.05 2.37
CA LEU A 432 4.28 -5.65 3.76
C LEU A 432 3.45 -6.67 4.55
N ALA A 433 2.43 -7.26 3.93
CA ALA A 433 1.62 -8.33 4.49
C ALA A 433 2.45 -9.60 4.69
N GLY A 434 3.32 -9.95 3.73
CA GLY A 434 4.22 -11.09 3.82
C GLY A 434 5.19 -10.93 4.97
N LEU A 435 5.79 -9.76 5.08
CA LEU A 435 6.66 -9.40 6.19
C LEU A 435 5.90 -9.43 7.53
N PHE A 436 4.73 -8.79 7.59
CA PHE A 436 3.86 -8.76 8.76
C PHE A 436 3.51 -10.18 9.23
N VAL A 437 3.02 -11.03 8.33
CA VAL A 437 2.65 -12.42 8.63
C VAL A 437 3.87 -13.28 9.00
N ALA A 438 4.98 -13.13 8.30
CA ALA A 438 6.21 -13.87 8.60
C ALA A 438 6.71 -13.55 10.02
N PHE A 439 6.59 -12.29 10.44
CA PHE A 439 6.94 -11.89 11.80
C PHE A 439 5.91 -12.30 12.85
N LEU A 440 4.68 -12.66 12.49
CA LEU A 440 3.71 -13.07 13.51
C LEU A 440 4.09 -14.41 14.15
N GLY A 441 4.72 -15.34 13.41
CA GLY A 441 5.13 -16.63 13.97
C GLY A 441 3.97 -17.35 14.68
N PRO A 442 4.02 -17.61 16.00
CA PRO A 442 2.88 -18.16 16.74
C PRO A 442 1.64 -17.25 16.77
N ALA A 443 1.81 -15.93 16.60
CA ALA A 443 0.75 -14.91 16.64
C ALA A 443 -0.05 -14.83 15.33
N LEU A 444 0.09 -15.81 14.44
CA LEU A 444 -0.58 -15.86 13.14
C LEU A 444 -2.10 -15.57 13.20
N PRO A 445 -2.87 -15.97 14.23
CA PRO A 445 -4.28 -15.57 14.40
C PRO A 445 -4.53 -14.06 14.33
N LEU A 446 -3.56 -13.23 14.73
CA LEU A 446 -3.70 -11.77 14.71
C LEU A 446 -3.85 -11.20 13.30
N ALA A 447 -3.34 -11.88 12.26
CA ALA A 447 -3.53 -11.44 10.88
C ALA A 447 -5.02 -11.47 10.48
N PHE A 448 -5.75 -12.50 10.92
CA PHE A 448 -7.19 -12.63 10.66
C PHE A 448 -8.00 -11.63 11.46
N TRP A 449 -7.59 -11.34 12.69
CA TRP A 449 -8.24 -10.32 13.53
C TRP A 449 -8.01 -8.92 12.98
N PHE A 450 -6.79 -8.66 12.51
CA PHE A 450 -6.45 -7.43 11.82
C PHE A 450 -7.32 -7.23 10.58
N ASP A 451 -7.44 -8.24 9.71
CA ASP A 451 -8.30 -8.16 8.52
C ASP A 451 -9.79 -8.02 8.88
N SER A 452 -10.27 -8.74 9.88
CA SER A 452 -11.64 -8.55 10.39
C SER A 452 -11.89 -7.09 10.85
N ALA A 453 -10.92 -6.50 11.55
CA ALA A 453 -10.99 -5.10 11.98
C ALA A 453 -10.91 -4.11 10.80
N THR A 454 -10.13 -4.41 9.75
CA THR A 454 -10.07 -3.55 8.54
C THR A 454 -11.41 -3.55 7.80
N TYR A 455 -12.10 -4.69 7.74
CA TYR A 455 -13.46 -4.78 7.20
C TYR A 455 -14.45 -3.95 8.00
N VAL A 456 -14.43 -4.04 9.34
CA VAL A 456 -15.31 -3.23 10.19
C VAL A 456 -15.01 -1.73 10.02
N ALA A 457 -13.73 -1.35 9.95
CA ALA A 457 -13.33 0.04 9.71
C ALA A 457 -13.84 0.54 8.34
N SER A 458 -13.71 -0.28 7.30
CA SER A 458 -14.27 0.00 5.97
C SER A 458 -15.78 0.18 6.01
N ALA A 459 -16.49 -0.73 6.68
CA ALA A 459 -17.95 -0.66 6.84
C ALA A 459 -18.40 0.64 7.51
N VAL A 460 -17.72 1.06 8.59
CA VAL A 460 -18.02 2.32 9.30
C VAL A 460 -17.77 3.53 8.41
N LEU A 461 -16.65 3.56 7.67
CA LEU A 461 -16.34 4.65 6.75
C LEU A 461 -17.35 4.72 5.61
N ILE A 462 -17.71 3.60 5.00
CA ILE A 462 -18.69 3.53 3.92
C ILE A 462 -20.09 3.91 4.43
N ALA A 463 -20.47 3.49 5.64
CA ALA A 463 -21.73 3.88 6.27
C ALA A 463 -21.81 5.40 6.53
N SER A 464 -20.67 6.07 6.76
CA SER A 464 -20.62 7.53 6.97
C SER A 464 -20.78 8.34 5.68
N MET A 465 -20.75 7.70 4.50
CA MET A 465 -20.90 8.40 3.23
C MET A 465 -22.30 8.99 3.08
N VAL A 466 -22.36 10.22 2.59
CA VAL A 466 -23.61 10.83 2.13
C VAL A 466 -23.80 10.45 0.67
N VAL A 467 -24.83 9.65 0.40
CA VAL A 467 -25.14 9.16 -0.94
C VAL A 467 -26.54 9.65 -1.33
N PRO A 468 -26.69 10.40 -2.43
CA PRO A 468 -28.01 10.83 -2.90
C PRO A 468 -28.93 9.61 -3.08
N PRO A 469 -30.22 9.68 -2.69
CA PRO A 469 -31.15 8.55 -2.81
C PRO A 469 -31.16 7.97 -4.23
N LEU A 470 -31.33 6.65 -4.35
CA LEU A 470 -31.64 6.04 -5.64
C LEU A 470 -33.01 6.60 -6.06
N LEU A 471 -33.02 7.58 -6.97
CA LEU A 471 -34.22 7.85 -7.76
C LEU A 471 -34.48 6.56 -8.54
N ARG A 472 -35.39 5.72 -8.03
CA ARG A 472 -35.99 4.66 -8.83
C ARG A 472 -36.58 5.38 -10.04
N ARG A 473 -35.89 5.33 -11.18
CA ARG A 473 -36.54 5.61 -12.46
C ARG A 473 -37.66 4.58 -12.53
N GLY A 474 -38.89 5.05 -12.26
CA GLY A 474 -40.09 4.31 -12.60
C GLY A 474 -39.98 3.87 -14.04
N GLY A 475 -40.45 2.66 -14.33
CA GLY A 475 -40.33 2.07 -15.66
C GLY A 475 -40.72 3.05 -16.76
N ALA A 476 -39.79 3.29 -17.68
CA ALA A 476 -40.06 3.89 -18.98
C ALA A 476 -38.90 3.49 -19.92
N GLU A 477 -39.24 2.58 -20.83
CA GLU A 477 -38.87 2.60 -22.24
C GLU A 477 -37.41 2.89 -22.58
N GLY A 478 -36.68 1.78 -22.74
CA GLY A 478 -35.32 1.79 -23.28
C GLY A 478 -34.38 0.83 -22.57
N GLU A 479 -34.84 -0.38 -22.20
CA GLU A 479 -33.85 -1.42 -21.95
C GLU A 479 -33.07 -1.62 -23.25
N PRO A 480 -31.74 -1.44 -23.30
CA PRO A 480 -30.97 -2.14 -24.31
C PRO A 480 -31.28 -3.60 -24.03
N ARG A 481 -32.00 -4.28 -24.93
CA ARG A 481 -32.22 -5.73 -24.87
C ARG A 481 -30.88 -6.33 -24.47
N ARG A 482 -30.78 -6.84 -23.23
CA ARG A 482 -29.63 -7.65 -22.81
C ARG A 482 -29.63 -8.83 -23.77
N GLU A 483 -28.89 -8.71 -24.86
CA GLU A 483 -28.64 -9.83 -25.76
C GLU A 483 -28.09 -10.92 -24.84
N GLY A 484 -28.74 -12.09 -24.76
CA GLY A 484 -28.38 -13.07 -23.71
C GLY A 484 -26.88 -13.30 -23.67
N ILE A 485 -26.28 -13.50 -22.48
CA ILE A 485 -24.83 -13.58 -22.22
C ILE A 485 -24.06 -14.32 -23.33
N ARG A 486 -24.64 -15.38 -23.87
CA ARG A 486 -24.11 -16.13 -25.02
C ARG A 486 -23.88 -15.25 -26.27
N ARG A 487 -24.81 -14.39 -26.67
CA ARG A 487 -24.66 -13.46 -27.80
C ARG A 487 -23.58 -12.41 -27.54
N GLU A 488 -23.47 -11.89 -26.33
CA GLU A 488 -22.41 -10.95 -25.96
C GLU A 488 -21.03 -11.62 -26.00
N LEU A 489 -20.90 -12.85 -25.47
CA LEU A 489 -19.68 -13.65 -25.56
C LEU A 489 -19.32 -13.99 -27.00
N VAL A 490 -20.30 -14.36 -27.83
CA VAL A 490 -20.09 -14.65 -29.26
C VAL A 490 -19.67 -13.39 -30.01
N ALA A 491 -20.25 -12.24 -29.71
CA ALA A 491 -19.86 -10.95 -30.31
C ALA A 491 -18.43 -10.58 -29.92
N GLY A 492 -18.07 -10.69 -28.63
CA GLY A 492 -16.71 -10.46 -28.14
C GLY A 492 -15.69 -11.40 -28.78
N TRP A 493 -16.02 -12.70 -28.86
CA TRP A 493 -15.16 -13.70 -29.49
C TRP A 493 -15.00 -13.47 -30.98
N ARG A 494 -16.10 -13.14 -31.68
CA ARG A 494 -16.10 -12.83 -33.11
C ARG A 494 -15.23 -11.61 -33.42
N PHE A 495 -15.29 -10.57 -32.60
CA PHE A 495 -14.41 -9.42 -32.77
C PHE A 495 -12.94 -9.82 -32.53
N LEU A 496 -12.68 -10.46 -31.38
CA LEU A 496 -11.33 -10.84 -30.98
C LEU A 496 -10.63 -11.71 -32.04
N ARG A 497 -11.33 -12.70 -32.62
CA ARG A 497 -10.74 -13.58 -33.64
C ARG A 497 -10.39 -12.91 -34.97
N HIS A 498 -10.99 -11.75 -35.28
CA HIS A 498 -10.71 -11.02 -36.53
C HIS A 498 -9.69 -9.91 -36.32
N GLU A 499 -9.46 -9.46 -35.09
CA GLU A 499 -8.40 -8.51 -34.76
C GLU A 499 -7.14 -9.28 -34.29
N THR A 500 -6.28 -9.62 -35.25
CA THR A 500 -5.08 -10.46 -35.06
C THR A 500 -4.19 -9.99 -33.92
N VAL A 501 -4.03 -8.67 -33.74
CA VAL A 501 -3.19 -8.11 -32.66
C VAL A 501 -3.80 -8.39 -31.29
N LEU A 502 -5.11 -8.22 -31.14
CA LEU A 502 -5.81 -8.46 -29.88
C LEU A 502 -5.95 -9.95 -29.56
N LEU A 503 -6.16 -10.80 -30.56
CA LEU A 503 -6.14 -12.26 -30.39
C LEU A 503 -4.78 -12.73 -29.89
N THR A 504 -3.70 -12.30 -30.56
CA THR A 504 -2.33 -12.67 -30.18
C THR A 504 -2.04 -12.16 -28.77
N ASN A 505 -2.37 -10.91 -28.47
CA ASN A 505 -2.21 -10.33 -27.14
C ASN A 505 -2.99 -11.11 -26.06
N THR A 506 -4.19 -11.61 -26.37
CA THR A 506 -5.00 -12.40 -25.44
C THR A 506 -4.41 -13.78 -25.20
N LEU A 507 -3.92 -14.46 -26.24
CA LEU A 507 -3.24 -15.76 -26.11
C LEU A 507 -1.94 -15.62 -25.31
N GLN A 508 -1.17 -14.56 -25.57
CA GLN A 508 0.00 -14.23 -24.79
C GLN A 508 -0.35 -13.96 -23.33
N GLY A 509 -1.42 -13.19 -23.10
CA GLY A 509 -1.98 -12.94 -21.76
C GLY A 509 -2.36 -14.21 -21.03
N ALA A 510 -3.07 -15.13 -21.68
CA ALA A 510 -3.48 -16.38 -21.07
C ALA A 510 -2.27 -17.26 -20.71
N ALA A 511 -1.29 -17.40 -21.62
CA ALA A 511 -0.08 -18.18 -21.36
C ALA A 511 0.80 -17.56 -20.27
N GLY A 512 1.00 -16.23 -20.31
CA GLY A 512 1.77 -15.52 -19.29
C GLY A 512 1.12 -15.56 -17.92
N GLN A 513 -0.21 -15.39 -17.84
CA GLN A 513 -0.94 -15.47 -16.58
C GLN A 513 -1.09 -16.90 -16.07
N PHE A 514 -1.09 -17.91 -16.94
CA PHE A 514 -0.93 -19.30 -16.53
C PHE A 514 0.42 -19.51 -15.84
N ALA A 515 1.52 -19.02 -16.44
CA ALA A 515 2.84 -19.11 -15.82
C ALA A 515 2.92 -18.33 -14.49
N ALA A 516 2.34 -17.14 -14.44
CA ALA A 516 2.26 -16.33 -13.22
C ALA A 516 1.45 -17.01 -12.11
N GLY A 517 0.30 -17.60 -12.45
CA GLY A 517 -0.52 -18.37 -11.51
C GLY A 517 0.25 -19.54 -10.90
N GLY A 518 1.03 -20.26 -11.71
CA GLY A 518 1.88 -21.33 -11.19
C GLY A 518 3.04 -20.83 -10.33
N LEU A 519 3.68 -19.73 -10.71
CA LEU A 519 4.67 -19.07 -9.86
C LEU A 519 4.05 -18.73 -8.50
N THR A 520 2.91 -18.04 -8.47
CA THR A 520 2.21 -17.67 -7.24
C THR A 520 1.87 -18.89 -6.38
N ALA A 521 1.29 -19.95 -6.97
CA ALA A 521 0.90 -21.15 -6.23
C ALA A 521 2.10 -21.92 -5.66
N LEU A 522 3.24 -21.91 -6.34
CA LEU A 522 4.43 -22.66 -5.96
C LEU A 522 5.44 -21.85 -5.15
N THR A 523 5.31 -20.52 -5.05
CA THR A 523 6.31 -19.66 -4.38
C THR A 523 6.52 -20.04 -2.92
N ALA A 524 5.45 -20.40 -2.18
CA ALA A 524 5.58 -20.84 -0.79
C ALA A 524 6.39 -22.14 -0.66
N VAL A 525 6.15 -23.11 -1.56
CA VAL A 525 6.85 -24.40 -1.56
C VAL A 525 8.29 -24.25 -2.08
N TYR A 526 8.49 -23.38 -3.05
CA TYR A 526 9.82 -23.02 -3.55
C TYR A 526 10.67 -22.34 -2.48
N ALA A 527 10.07 -21.49 -1.64
CA ALA A 527 10.77 -20.87 -0.52
C ALA A 527 11.34 -21.92 0.45
N GLU A 528 10.61 -23.01 0.71
CA GLU A 528 11.11 -24.15 1.50
C GLU A 528 12.27 -24.87 0.81
N SER A 529 12.21 -25.12 -0.51
CA SER A 529 13.27 -25.85 -1.22
C SER A 529 14.60 -25.07 -1.28
N VAL A 530 14.53 -23.74 -1.38
CA VAL A 530 15.71 -22.85 -1.36
C VAL A 530 16.39 -22.83 0.03
N ILE A 531 15.65 -23.08 1.10
CA ILE A 531 16.15 -23.05 2.48
C ILE A 531 16.97 -24.26 2.88
N SER A 532 16.77 -25.40 2.22
CA SER A 532 17.67 -26.56 2.35
C SER A 532 19.15 -26.21 2.13
N ARG A 533 19.45 -25.01 1.63
CA ARG A 533 20.78 -24.49 1.29
C ARG A 533 21.14 -23.16 2.00
N GLY A 534 20.31 -22.65 2.93
CA GLY A 534 20.48 -21.32 3.55
C GLY A 534 20.08 -21.23 5.04
N SER A 535 20.25 -20.05 5.66
CA SER A 535 20.08 -19.81 7.11
C SER A 535 18.81 -19.02 7.51
N VAL A 536 17.89 -18.78 6.57
CA VAL A 536 16.68 -17.95 6.75
C VAL A 536 15.44 -18.85 6.82
N THR A 537 14.42 -18.46 7.59
CA THR A 537 13.16 -19.21 7.76
C THR A 537 12.28 -19.20 6.49
N PRO A 538 11.46 -20.24 6.23
CA PRO A 538 10.54 -20.32 5.06
C PRO A 538 9.65 -19.12 4.88
N GLU A 539 9.11 -18.63 5.98
CA GLU A 539 8.23 -17.49 6.05
C GLU A 539 8.93 -16.22 5.54
N ALA A 540 10.14 -15.96 6.03
CA ALA A 540 10.94 -14.81 5.65
C ALA A 540 11.43 -14.92 4.20
N THR A 541 11.82 -16.10 3.74
CA THR A 541 12.22 -16.32 2.34
C THR A 541 11.06 -16.06 1.40
N TYR A 542 9.88 -16.60 1.67
CA TYR A 542 8.66 -16.31 0.91
C TYR A 542 8.37 -14.80 0.88
N ALA A 543 8.39 -14.15 2.05
CA ALA A 543 8.17 -12.72 2.15
C ALA A 543 9.19 -11.89 1.34
N PHE A 544 10.46 -12.28 1.35
CA PHE A 544 11.49 -11.62 0.54
C PHE A 544 11.27 -11.83 -0.97
N LEU A 545 10.89 -13.04 -1.40
CA LEU A 545 10.59 -13.34 -2.80
C LEU A 545 9.39 -12.54 -3.31
N GLU A 546 8.30 -12.48 -2.55
CA GLU A 546 7.12 -11.65 -2.87
C GLU A 546 7.45 -10.15 -2.85
N THR A 547 8.29 -9.72 -1.89
CA THR A 547 8.81 -8.35 -1.85
C THR A 547 9.60 -8.01 -3.10
N SER A 548 10.45 -8.93 -3.56
CA SER A 548 11.19 -8.77 -4.80
C SER A 548 10.26 -8.59 -6.00
N ILE A 549 9.19 -9.38 -6.13
CA ILE A 549 8.15 -9.18 -7.17
C ILE A 549 7.53 -7.79 -7.06
N GLY A 550 7.11 -7.38 -5.85
CA GLY A 550 6.51 -6.06 -5.61
C GLY A 550 7.43 -4.91 -6.03
N VAL A 551 8.71 -4.94 -5.61
CA VAL A 551 9.73 -3.95 -6.01
C VAL A 551 9.92 -3.96 -7.53
N GLY A 552 10.01 -5.15 -8.14
CA GLY A 552 10.09 -5.31 -9.59
C GLY A 552 8.91 -4.64 -10.30
N ASN A 553 7.68 -4.90 -9.85
CA ASN A 553 6.47 -4.28 -10.40
C ASN A 553 6.56 -2.75 -10.31
N LEU A 554 6.96 -2.19 -9.17
CA LEU A 554 7.08 -0.74 -9.01
C LEU A 554 8.07 -0.13 -10.01
N VAL A 555 9.26 -0.72 -10.12
CA VAL A 555 10.31 -0.27 -11.04
C VAL A 555 9.87 -0.40 -12.49
N GLY A 556 9.29 -1.53 -12.87
CA GLY A 556 8.81 -1.79 -14.24
C GLY A 556 7.67 -0.85 -14.63
N GLY A 557 6.71 -0.64 -13.73
CA GLY A 557 5.60 0.29 -13.95
C GLY A 557 6.05 1.73 -14.12
N PHE A 558 6.98 2.20 -13.27
CA PHE A 558 7.55 3.54 -13.39
C PHE A 558 8.34 3.70 -14.70
N MET A 559 9.17 2.72 -15.05
CA MET A 559 9.96 2.75 -16.28
C MET A 559 9.05 2.81 -17.52
N ILE A 560 8.04 1.94 -17.63
CA ILE A 560 7.10 1.96 -18.75
C ILE A 560 6.28 3.25 -18.78
N GLY A 561 5.93 3.80 -17.63
CA GLY A 561 5.28 5.12 -17.57
C GLY A 561 6.15 6.25 -18.15
N LEU A 562 7.47 6.16 -17.99
CA LEU A 562 8.41 7.18 -18.46
C LEU A 562 8.78 7.06 -19.95
N VAL A 563 9.07 5.84 -20.41
CA VAL A 563 9.58 5.62 -21.79
C VAL A 563 8.59 4.93 -22.72
N GLY A 564 7.52 4.33 -22.19
CA GLY A 564 6.61 3.45 -22.93
C GLY A 564 5.78 4.15 -24.00
N ALA A 565 5.57 5.47 -23.89
CA ALA A 565 4.84 6.26 -24.89
C ALA A 565 5.52 6.26 -26.27
N HIS A 566 6.84 6.06 -26.33
CA HIS A 566 7.63 6.10 -27.56
C HIS A 566 7.99 4.71 -28.10
N LEU A 567 7.55 3.63 -27.46
CA LEU A 567 7.91 2.26 -27.82
C LEU A 567 6.76 1.57 -28.58
N ALA A 568 7.10 0.69 -29.52
CA ALA A 568 6.15 -0.17 -30.21
C ALA A 568 5.53 -1.16 -29.20
N LYS A 569 4.26 -0.97 -28.85
CA LYS A 569 3.63 -1.60 -27.68
C LYS A 569 3.64 -3.12 -27.81
N GLY A 570 3.37 -3.65 -29.01
CA GLY A 570 3.35 -5.10 -29.24
C GLY A 570 4.73 -5.75 -29.10
N ARG A 571 5.82 -5.04 -29.45
CA ARG A 571 7.20 -5.53 -29.17
C ARG A 571 7.48 -5.54 -27.68
N VAL A 572 7.11 -4.48 -26.97
CA VAL A 572 7.32 -4.37 -25.52
C VAL A 572 6.57 -5.49 -24.79
N VAL A 573 5.31 -5.76 -25.17
CA VAL A 573 4.53 -6.89 -24.63
C VAL A 573 5.27 -8.22 -24.84
N ALA A 574 5.71 -8.47 -26.07
CA ALA A 574 6.38 -9.73 -26.39
C ALA A 574 7.70 -9.91 -25.62
N PHE A 575 8.52 -8.86 -25.53
CA PHE A 575 9.74 -8.86 -24.72
C PHE A 575 9.45 -9.05 -23.23
N GLY A 576 8.40 -8.44 -22.70
CA GLY A 576 7.97 -8.63 -21.32
C GLY A 576 7.64 -10.10 -21.02
N TYR A 577 6.90 -10.79 -21.89
CA TYR A 577 6.62 -12.22 -21.71
C TYR A 577 7.87 -13.10 -21.83
N ILE A 578 8.79 -12.79 -22.75
CA ILE A 578 10.07 -13.52 -22.85
C ILE A 578 10.87 -13.34 -21.56
N LEU A 579 11.03 -12.11 -21.09
CA LEU A 579 11.78 -11.82 -19.87
C LEU A 579 11.15 -12.50 -18.66
N PHE A 580 9.83 -12.40 -18.51
CA PHE A 580 9.08 -13.06 -17.44
C PHE A 580 9.31 -14.58 -17.48
N GLY A 581 9.13 -15.20 -18.64
CA GLY A 581 9.29 -16.64 -18.82
C GLY A 581 10.73 -17.12 -18.56
N VAL A 582 11.74 -16.35 -18.98
CA VAL A 582 13.15 -16.64 -18.69
C VAL A 582 13.41 -16.56 -17.18
N CYS A 583 12.94 -15.51 -16.50
CA CYS A 583 13.08 -15.39 -15.05
C CYS A 583 12.47 -16.59 -14.32
N VAL A 584 11.24 -16.96 -14.68
CA VAL A 584 10.52 -18.10 -14.06
C VAL A 584 11.21 -19.43 -14.39
N ALA A 585 11.67 -19.64 -15.62
CA ALA A 585 12.32 -20.88 -16.00
C ALA A 585 13.68 -21.07 -15.30
N LEU A 586 14.43 -19.98 -15.10
CA LEU A 586 15.72 -20.02 -14.41
C LEU A 586 15.60 -20.28 -12.90
N LEU A 587 14.41 -20.14 -12.30
CA LEU A 587 14.18 -20.54 -10.90
C LEU A 587 14.42 -22.02 -10.67
N ALA A 588 14.21 -22.85 -11.70
CA ALA A 588 14.44 -24.30 -11.62
C ALA A 588 15.90 -24.67 -11.34
N VAL A 589 16.84 -23.77 -11.65
CA VAL A 589 18.28 -23.95 -11.42
C VAL A 589 18.84 -22.95 -10.41
N ALA A 590 18.00 -22.08 -9.85
CA ALA A 590 18.42 -21.08 -8.88
C ALA A 590 18.67 -21.75 -7.53
N GLY A 591 19.91 -22.23 -7.34
CA GLY A 591 20.34 -22.92 -6.14
C GLY A 591 20.71 -22.01 -4.96
N ALA A 592 20.62 -20.69 -5.12
CA ALA A 592 21.05 -19.69 -4.13
C ALA A 592 20.02 -18.57 -3.97
N LEU A 593 19.75 -18.18 -2.72
CA LEU A 593 18.75 -17.15 -2.37
C LEU A 593 18.95 -15.81 -3.11
N PRO A 594 20.16 -15.24 -3.24
CA PRO A 594 20.33 -13.98 -3.98
C PRO A 594 19.92 -14.06 -5.45
N LEU A 595 20.17 -15.20 -6.10
CA LEU A 595 19.76 -15.43 -7.48
C LEU A 595 18.23 -15.53 -7.58
N ALA A 596 17.59 -16.27 -6.65
CA ALA A 596 16.14 -16.36 -6.59
C ALA A 596 15.50 -14.98 -6.39
N LEU A 597 16.01 -14.16 -5.47
CA LEU A 597 15.53 -12.78 -5.27
C LEU A 597 15.67 -11.93 -6.54
N GLY A 598 16.80 -12.03 -7.24
CA GLY A 598 17.02 -11.34 -8.52
C GLY A 598 16.04 -11.78 -9.60
N LEU A 599 15.74 -13.08 -9.69
CA LEU A 599 14.79 -13.63 -10.66
C LEU A 599 13.34 -13.25 -10.33
N PHE A 600 12.95 -13.26 -9.05
CA PHE A 600 11.65 -12.77 -8.59
C PHE A 600 11.48 -11.27 -8.88
N LEU A 601 12.52 -10.46 -8.63
CA LEU A 601 12.53 -9.05 -9.00
C LEU A 601 12.39 -8.85 -10.51
N GLY A 602 13.15 -9.60 -11.30
CA GLY A 602 13.06 -9.60 -12.75
C GLY A 602 11.67 -10.00 -13.26
N SER A 603 11.03 -10.98 -12.62
CA SER A 603 9.66 -11.41 -12.95
C SER A 603 8.63 -10.32 -12.66
N GLY A 604 8.72 -9.61 -11.52
CA GLY A 604 7.84 -8.48 -11.22
C GLY A 604 8.06 -7.30 -12.19
N PHE A 605 9.32 -7.00 -12.53
CA PHE A 605 9.62 -5.99 -13.54
C PHE A 605 9.00 -6.34 -14.90
N ALA A 606 9.24 -7.57 -15.36
CA ALA A 606 8.72 -8.08 -16.62
C ALA A 606 7.18 -8.09 -16.65
N ASN A 607 6.54 -8.39 -15.52
CA ASN A 607 5.10 -8.36 -15.33
C ASN A 607 4.50 -7.01 -15.73
N MET A 608 5.04 -5.90 -15.22
CA MET A 608 4.56 -4.57 -15.62
C MET A 608 4.94 -4.18 -17.04
N VAL A 609 6.10 -4.66 -17.54
CA VAL A 609 6.53 -4.44 -18.93
C VAL A 609 5.53 -5.03 -19.93
N TYR A 610 4.91 -6.17 -19.66
CA TYR A 610 3.85 -6.69 -20.54
C TYR A 610 2.44 -6.23 -20.17
N ILE A 611 2.08 -6.08 -18.88
CA ILE A 611 0.71 -5.74 -18.46
C ILE A 611 0.27 -4.38 -19.00
N ILE A 612 1.08 -3.34 -18.78
CA ILE A 612 0.68 -1.96 -19.09
C ILE A 612 0.47 -1.80 -20.61
N PRO A 613 1.45 -2.12 -21.48
CA PRO A 613 1.27 -1.94 -22.92
C PRO A 613 0.23 -2.90 -23.50
N SER A 614 0.05 -4.10 -22.92
CA SER A 614 -0.99 -5.04 -23.32
C SER A 614 -2.38 -4.48 -23.05
N GLN A 615 -2.60 -3.88 -21.90
CA GLN A 615 -3.88 -3.25 -21.56
C GLN A 615 -4.13 -2.02 -22.45
N THR A 616 -3.12 -1.18 -22.67
CA THR A 616 -3.23 0.00 -23.54
C THR A 616 -3.54 -0.39 -24.98
N LEU A 617 -2.82 -1.37 -25.54
CA LEU A 617 -3.07 -1.87 -26.89
C LEU A 617 -4.48 -2.43 -27.04
N PHE A 618 -4.99 -3.07 -26.00
CA PHE A 618 -6.36 -3.58 -25.95
C PHE A 618 -7.40 -2.46 -25.94
N GLN A 619 -7.17 -1.39 -25.17
CA GLN A 619 -8.06 -0.24 -25.11
C GLN A 619 -8.05 0.57 -26.42
N GLU A 620 -6.87 0.79 -27.02
CA GLU A 620 -6.73 1.60 -28.24
C GLU A 620 -7.34 0.95 -29.48
N ARG A 621 -7.31 -0.39 -29.57
CA ARG A 621 -7.79 -1.14 -30.74
C ARG A 621 -9.22 -1.67 -30.60
N THR A 622 -9.84 -1.54 -29.43
CA THR A 622 -11.21 -2.00 -29.25
C THR A 622 -12.19 -0.85 -29.46
N PRO A 623 -13.18 -0.99 -30.37
CA PRO A 623 -14.24 0.01 -30.55
C PRO A 623 -14.98 0.31 -29.24
N PRO A 624 -15.36 1.58 -28.98
CA PRO A 624 -16.02 1.97 -27.73
C PRO A 624 -17.31 1.19 -27.43
N ASP A 625 -18.05 0.79 -28.46
CA ASP A 625 -19.30 0.02 -28.37
C ASP A 625 -19.08 -1.46 -28.04
N LEU A 626 -17.88 -1.99 -28.27
CA LEU A 626 -17.52 -3.40 -28.02
C LEU A 626 -16.62 -3.59 -26.80
N ILE A 627 -16.09 -2.51 -26.22
CA ILE A 627 -15.05 -2.57 -25.18
C ILE A 627 -15.45 -3.43 -23.98
N GLY A 628 -16.68 -3.27 -23.46
CA GLY A 628 -17.15 -4.06 -22.32
C GLY A 628 -17.23 -5.57 -22.61
N ARG A 629 -17.73 -5.94 -23.81
CA ARG A 629 -17.93 -7.33 -24.23
C ARG A 629 -16.58 -8.03 -24.44
N VAL A 630 -15.66 -7.34 -25.11
CA VAL A 630 -14.35 -7.86 -25.51
C VAL A 630 -13.39 -7.90 -24.32
N VAL A 631 -13.41 -6.88 -23.45
CA VAL A 631 -12.65 -6.87 -22.19
C VAL A 631 -13.14 -7.96 -21.23
N GLY A 632 -14.46 -8.13 -21.07
CA GLY A 632 -15.02 -9.17 -20.20
C GLY A 632 -14.62 -10.58 -20.63
N LEU A 633 -14.64 -10.86 -21.94
CA LEU A 633 -14.18 -12.14 -22.49
C LEU A 633 -12.67 -12.35 -22.28
N ARG A 634 -11.83 -11.35 -22.61
CA ARG A 634 -10.38 -11.45 -22.39
C ARG A 634 -10.06 -11.66 -20.93
N PHE A 635 -10.68 -10.91 -20.03
CA PHE A 635 -10.48 -11.04 -18.60
C PHE A 635 -10.78 -12.46 -18.13
N SER A 636 -11.91 -13.03 -18.57
CA SER A 636 -12.30 -14.41 -18.24
C SER A 636 -11.30 -15.45 -18.75
N LEU A 637 -10.80 -15.31 -19.98
CA LEU A 637 -9.79 -16.22 -20.55
C LEU A 637 -8.45 -16.13 -19.81
N VAL A 638 -7.98 -14.91 -19.56
CA VAL A 638 -6.65 -14.64 -18.98
C VAL A 638 -6.61 -15.02 -17.49
N PHE A 639 -7.58 -14.57 -16.70
CA PHE A 639 -7.65 -14.95 -15.27
C PHE A 639 -8.11 -16.39 -15.07
N GLY A 640 -8.93 -16.93 -15.99
CA GLY A 640 -9.26 -18.35 -16.00
C GLY A 640 -8.03 -19.23 -16.17
N ALA A 641 -7.10 -18.84 -17.05
CA ALA A 641 -5.82 -19.53 -17.22
C ALA A 641 -4.95 -19.47 -15.95
N MET A 642 -4.85 -18.31 -15.30
CA MET A 642 -4.17 -18.17 -14.00
C MET A 642 -4.77 -19.10 -12.93
N THR A 643 -6.09 -19.08 -12.80
CA THR A 643 -6.84 -19.93 -11.85
C THR A 643 -6.56 -21.40 -12.08
N LEU A 644 -6.62 -21.83 -13.34
CA LEU A 644 -6.35 -23.21 -13.73
C LEU A 644 -4.91 -23.60 -13.38
N ALA A 645 -3.94 -22.74 -13.67
CA ALA A 645 -2.55 -22.97 -13.30
C ALA A 645 -2.39 -23.15 -11.80
N MET A 646 -2.94 -22.24 -10.99
CA MET A 646 -2.88 -22.33 -9.52
C MET A 646 -3.47 -23.65 -9.01
N ALA A 647 -4.61 -24.07 -9.58
CA ALA A 647 -5.29 -25.30 -9.21
C ALA A 647 -4.45 -26.56 -9.49
N ILE A 648 -3.80 -26.63 -10.67
CA ILE A 648 -3.06 -27.82 -11.07
C ILE A 648 -1.59 -27.82 -10.61
N SER A 649 -1.04 -26.65 -10.25
CA SER A 649 0.39 -26.52 -9.94
C SER A 649 0.82 -27.36 -8.75
N GLY A 650 0.01 -27.39 -7.68
CA GLY A 650 0.30 -28.24 -6.52
C GLY A 650 0.30 -29.74 -6.86
N LEU A 651 -0.62 -30.18 -7.72
CA LEU A 651 -0.66 -31.57 -8.20
C LEU A 651 0.56 -31.89 -9.07
N LEU A 652 0.87 -31.05 -10.06
CA LEU A 652 2.03 -31.24 -10.92
C LEU A 652 3.33 -31.24 -10.10
N ALA A 653 3.46 -30.33 -9.14
CA ALA A 653 4.64 -30.25 -8.28
C ALA A 653 4.77 -31.46 -7.35
N SER A 654 3.65 -32.06 -6.91
CA SER A 654 3.69 -33.28 -6.09
C SER A 654 4.24 -34.51 -6.84
N VAL A 655 4.10 -34.55 -8.17
CA VAL A 655 4.56 -35.67 -9.01
C VAL A 655 5.93 -35.38 -9.64
N LEU A 656 6.15 -34.15 -10.11
CA LEU A 656 7.32 -33.75 -10.90
C LEU A 656 8.37 -32.97 -10.11
N GLY A 657 8.04 -32.49 -8.91
CA GLY A 657 8.82 -31.50 -8.17
C GLY A 657 8.48 -30.06 -8.59
N VAL A 658 8.88 -29.09 -7.76
CA VAL A 658 8.55 -27.66 -7.97
C VAL A 658 9.35 -27.08 -9.14
N GLU A 659 10.63 -27.40 -9.21
CA GLU A 659 11.59 -26.83 -10.16
C GLU A 659 11.22 -27.16 -11.62
N PRO A 660 10.89 -28.41 -12.01
CA PRO A 660 10.52 -28.73 -13.39
C PRO A 660 9.19 -28.09 -13.81
N VAL A 661 8.25 -27.91 -12.88
CA VAL A 661 6.97 -27.26 -13.15
C VAL A 661 7.17 -25.76 -13.44
N LEU A 662 7.98 -25.07 -12.62
CA LEU A 662 8.35 -23.68 -12.88
C LEU A 662 9.12 -23.54 -14.21
N ALA A 663 10.03 -24.47 -14.53
CA ALA A 663 10.71 -24.49 -15.83
C ALA A 663 9.72 -24.57 -17.00
N ALA A 664 8.80 -25.53 -16.96
CA ALA A 664 7.81 -25.71 -18.03
C ALA A 664 6.91 -24.49 -18.20
N PHE A 665 6.46 -23.89 -17.09
CA PHE A 665 5.58 -22.72 -17.12
C PHE A 665 6.33 -21.47 -17.61
N GLY A 666 7.58 -21.29 -17.19
CA GLY A 666 8.44 -20.23 -17.72
C GLY A 666 8.66 -20.37 -19.23
N LEU A 667 8.96 -21.58 -19.72
CA LEU A 667 9.12 -21.85 -21.15
C LEU A 667 7.84 -21.60 -21.95
N LEU A 668 6.66 -21.89 -21.38
CA LEU A 668 5.37 -21.54 -21.99
C LEU A 668 5.22 -20.03 -22.18
N ALA A 669 5.61 -19.22 -21.18
CA ALA A 669 5.59 -17.76 -21.29
C ALA A 669 6.62 -17.24 -22.31
N VAL A 670 7.81 -17.85 -22.40
CA VAL A 670 8.80 -17.53 -23.45
C VAL A 670 8.22 -17.82 -24.84
N ALA A 671 7.62 -19.00 -25.02
CA ALA A 671 7.01 -19.38 -26.29
C ALA A 671 5.89 -18.42 -26.70
N ALA A 672 5.09 -17.94 -25.74
CA ALA A 672 4.07 -16.93 -25.98
C ALA A 672 4.67 -15.59 -26.44
N GLY A 673 5.73 -15.13 -25.78
CA GLY A 673 6.44 -13.92 -26.18
C GLY A 673 7.05 -14.03 -27.58
N LEU A 674 7.76 -15.13 -27.87
CA LEU A 674 8.32 -15.41 -29.20
C LEU A 674 7.23 -15.50 -30.28
N GLY A 675 6.11 -16.18 -29.97
CA GLY A 675 4.95 -16.28 -30.86
C GLY A 675 4.39 -14.90 -31.24
N GLY A 676 4.35 -13.96 -30.30
CA GLY A 676 3.96 -12.57 -30.60
C GLY A 676 4.93 -11.85 -31.53
N LEU A 677 6.25 -12.08 -31.39
CA LEU A 677 7.25 -11.51 -32.29
C LEU A 677 7.18 -12.09 -33.71
N LEU A 678 6.69 -13.32 -33.87
CA LEU A 678 6.48 -13.92 -35.18
C LEU A 678 5.30 -13.29 -35.93
N VAL A 679 4.37 -12.62 -35.24
CA VAL A 679 3.21 -11.96 -35.87
C VAL A 679 3.59 -10.54 -36.31
N PRO A 680 3.66 -10.24 -37.64
CA PRO A 680 4.10 -8.93 -38.12
C PRO A 680 3.23 -7.77 -37.64
N ALA A 681 1.91 -8.01 -37.54
CA ALA A 681 0.94 -7.03 -37.05
C ALA A 681 1.19 -6.62 -35.59
N VAL A 682 1.69 -7.55 -34.75
CA VAL A 682 2.05 -7.26 -33.36
C VAL A 682 3.35 -6.48 -33.29
N ARG A 683 4.34 -6.78 -34.15
CA ARG A 683 5.60 -6.01 -34.18
C ARG A 683 5.44 -4.56 -34.64
N ALA A 684 4.38 -4.28 -35.40
CA ALA A 684 4.06 -2.96 -35.95
C ALA A 684 3.10 -2.15 -35.05
N ALA A 685 2.46 -2.81 -34.09
CA ALA A 685 1.60 -2.21 -33.08
C ALA A 685 2.43 -1.74 -31.86
#